data_AF-A0A202DGG5-F1
#
_entry.id   AF-A0A202DGG5-F1
#
_cell.length_a   1.000
_cell.length_b   1.000
_cell.length_c   1.000
_cell.angle_alpha   90.00
_cell.angle_beta   90.00
_cell.angle_gamma   90.00
#
_symmetry.space_group_name_H-M   'P 1'
#
loop_
_entity.id
_entity.type
_entity.pdbx_description
1 polymer ?
#
loop_
_entity_poly.entity_id
_entity_poly.type
_entity_poly.pdbx_seq_one_letter_code
_entity_poly.pdbx_strand_id
1 'polypeptide(L)'
;MFILGLAVLSITGGSFAANVVPSSIDQPGTQPQEVGNLESPNKCDNCHGGYNTATEPAFNWRGSMMANAGRDPIFWATLAIAEQDFDGAGDLCIRCHSTAGWLAGRSTPTDGSGLAAGDADGVECDFCHKMTDPSNTDPVLKGIMKEPFVANDPLSGEPFYGSGMSSLWAGSEKLGPYSDADARHQFMENDFIRSVDFCGTCHDVSNSAVGNLAHNYGAQSEFLATESVVADGLPDDSPKNYASKASFNNPPYKYGVVERTFSEYKAGLISKTPVGEFVNLPADLKSGALKAIYDAATDYGTKDANYEDGDVRYYSCQTCHMRPIFGQGCNKNPPFRSDLPLHDMTGGNYWMPEAIKYLDGLSKLRLGGGLNDTQMAALDAGILRAKEQLNLAATLVVDYNSSTVKIVNHTGHKLISGYPEGRRMWIKTTWMDDGGKILRVDGDYGEIGVIVNGVNVRSIKNLGDPNTKIYEAHYGIDQQWAAQLVELGYPNNLALSYDRNSGDVKQNLGELALSPAGTEFETFHFVLNNVVHKDNRIPPYGMDYETARKRNALPVPADQYGGGPGKQYDYYDTVALNPPSGATNAVIELLYQPTSWEYIQFLDLANNQPVGSFLENEGKYMLEAWLNTGMAEPYVMASATWGNAQVCDVPIPTLQAATPGSTEVTSNWTTVAAEGYNLFYDQSGKAQLVANVGASTTFTDTGLTNGQEYCYKVTAYAGTCESGFSNIICAIPNQPGQANTEATLSTGRYETSGKGKTQVKTFIETTSFAVGDQVIVRSKVLDETTGLPIPNATVTVDISGPESTTVVTGPSGSDGIAEATWSTQAANRKGNGGTTPGSYVATTTDVSAAGYDWDGIESTIQLTLQ
;
A
#
# COMPACT_ATOMS: atom_id res chain seq x y z
N MET A 1 -45.62 -26.72 -26.81
CA MET A 1 -46.80 -26.03 -26.23
C MET A 1 -46.72 -26.17 -24.72
N PHE A 2 -45.87 -25.34 -24.13
CA PHE A 2 -45.74 -25.06 -22.69
C PHE A 2 -45.38 -23.57 -22.63
N ILE A 3 -46.13 -22.83 -21.83
CA ILE A 3 -46.20 -21.37 -21.82
C ILE A 3 -44.95 -20.82 -21.12
N LEU A 4 -44.11 -20.07 -21.83
CA LEU A 4 -43.04 -19.26 -21.24
C LEU A 4 -43.68 -18.15 -20.39
N GLY A 5 -43.34 -18.11 -19.11
CA GLY A 5 -43.51 -16.91 -18.30
C GLY A 5 -42.42 -15.92 -18.70
N LEU A 6 -42.78 -14.90 -19.48
CA LEU A 6 -41.98 -13.68 -19.58
C LEU A 6 -42.02 -12.99 -18.20
N ALA A 7 -40.92 -13.02 -17.48
CA ALA A 7 -40.65 -11.98 -16.49
C ALA A 7 -40.25 -10.72 -17.29
N VAL A 8 -41.22 -9.84 -17.47
CA VAL A 8 -40.98 -8.49 -18.00
C VAL A 8 -40.15 -7.75 -16.96
N LEU A 9 -38.90 -7.41 -17.31
CA LEU A 9 -38.11 -6.41 -16.59
C LEU A 9 -38.91 -5.10 -16.64
N SER A 10 -39.72 -4.86 -15.61
CA SER A 10 -40.63 -3.72 -15.57
C SER A 10 -39.84 -2.49 -15.14
N ILE A 11 -39.17 -1.85 -16.09
CA ILE A 11 -38.62 -0.51 -15.91
C ILE A 11 -39.80 0.48 -16.03
N THR A 12 -40.57 0.61 -14.96
CA THR A 12 -41.55 1.71 -14.83
C THR A 12 -41.33 2.48 -13.54
N GLY A 13 -40.64 3.60 -13.67
CA GLY A 13 -40.85 4.81 -12.86
C GLY A 13 -40.59 4.67 -11.35
N GLY A 14 -39.31 4.77 -10.98
CA GLY A 14 -38.85 4.96 -9.60
C GLY A 14 -37.79 3.93 -9.22
N SER A 15 -36.60 4.01 -9.82
CA SER A 15 -35.49 3.12 -9.46
C SER A 15 -35.00 3.48 -8.04
N PHE A 16 -35.41 2.69 -7.07
CA PHE A 16 -34.71 2.53 -5.80
C PHE A 16 -33.67 1.42 -6.01
N ALA A 17 -32.43 1.62 -5.54
CA ALA A 17 -31.35 0.64 -5.70
C ALA A 17 -31.75 -0.76 -5.23
N ALA A 18 -31.15 -1.80 -5.83
CA ALA A 18 -31.46 -3.18 -5.51
C ALA A 18 -31.30 -3.47 -4.01
N ASN A 19 -32.37 -4.03 -3.42
CA ASN A 19 -32.35 -4.56 -2.05
C ASN A 19 -32.01 -6.06 -2.02
N VAL A 20 -31.86 -6.67 -3.20
CA VAL A 20 -31.52 -8.07 -3.39
C VAL A 20 -30.52 -8.12 -4.53
N VAL A 21 -29.30 -8.59 -4.24
CA VAL A 21 -28.24 -8.73 -5.23
C VAL A 21 -28.65 -9.76 -6.30
N PRO A 22 -28.48 -9.49 -7.60
CA PRO A 22 -28.62 -10.46 -8.70
C PRO A 22 -27.76 -11.72 -8.56
N SER A 23 -28.25 -12.90 -8.98
CA SER A 23 -27.42 -14.12 -9.00
C SER A 23 -26.30 -14.07 -10.04
N SER A 24 -26.44 -13.19 -11.03
CA SER A 24 -25.40 -12.83 -12.00
C SER A 24 -24.31 -11.92 -11.44
N ILE A 25 -24.53 -11.27 -10.29
CA ILE A 25 -23.57 -10.42 -9.58
C ILE A 25 -22.94 -11.12 -8.38
N ASP A 26 -23.68 -12.01 -7.71
CA ASP A 26 -23.19 -12.78 -6.58
C ASP A 26 -21.82 -13.45 -6.88
N GLN A 27 -20.95 -13.45 -5.87
CA GLN A 27 -19.61 -14.02 -5.95
C GLN A 27 -19.37 -15.03 -4.83
N PRO A 28 -18.64 -16.13 -5.08
CA PRO A 28 -18.21 -17.06 -4.03
C PRO A 28 -17.20 -16.41 -3.06
N GLY A 29 -16.94 -17.09 -1.95
CA GLY A 29 -16.10 -16.64 -0.83
C GLY A 29 -16.91 -16.49 0.46
N THR A 30 -16.28 -16.00 1.52
CA THR A 30 -16.97 -15.64 2.77
C THR A 30 -18.10 -14.66 2.47
N GLN A 31 -19.31 -14.98 2.92
CA GLN A 31 -20.48 -14.14 2.69
C GLN A 31 -20.73 -13.18 3.85
N PRO A 32 -21.57 -12.13 3.65
CA PRO A 32 -21.93 -11.23 4.73
C PRO A 32 -22.48 -11.95 5.96
N GLN A 33 -22.08 -11.47 7.14
CA GLN A 33 -22.47 -11.96 8.46
C GLN A 33 -21.97 -13.37 8.81
N GLU A 34 -21.12 -13.98 7.97
CA GLU A 34 -20.48 -15.26 8.29
C GLU A 34 -19.28 -15.13 9.21
N VAL A 35 -18.61 -13.96 9.19
CA VAL A 35 -17.53 -13.56 10.10
C VAL A 35 -17.91 -12.23 10.75
N GLY A 36 -18.10 -12.23 12.06
CA GLY A 36 -18.67 -11.09 12.80
C GLY A 36 -17.72 -10.38 13.77
N ASN A 37 -16.47 -10.81 13.89
CA ASN A 37 -15.53 -10.31 14.89
C ASN A 37 -14.52 -9.29 14.33
N LEU A 38 -14.87 -8.58 13.26
CA LEU A 38 -14.03 -7.54 12.65
C LEU A 38 -13.99 -6.31 13.57
N GLU A 39 -12.80 -5.77 13.77
CA GLU A 39 -12.56 -4.60 14.61
C GLU A 39 -12.19 -3.38 13.76
N SER A 40 -12.71 -2.21 14.16
CA SER A 40 -12.33 -0.93 13.54
C SER A 40 -10.82 -0.68 13.68
N PRO A 41 -10.17 -0.09 12.66
CA PRO A 41 -8.75 0.30 12.70
C PRO A 41 -8.35 1.12 13.93
N ASN A 42 -9.26 1.94 14.46
CA ASN A 42 -9.03 2.74 15.67
C ASN A 42 -8.62 1.90 16.91
N LYS A 43 -9.03 0.62 16.97
CA LYS A 43 -8.56 -0.28 18.04
C LYS A 43 -7.09 -0.66 17.86
N CYS A 44 -6.67 -0.90 16.61
CA CYS A 44 -5.31 -1.27 16.24
C CYS A 44 -4.33 -0.12 16.49
N ASP A 45 -4.75 1.12 16.22
CA ASP A 45 -3.91 2.32 16.35
C ASP A 45 -3.31 2.54 17.73
N ASN A 46 -3.96 2.05 18.79
CA ASN A 46 -3.45 2.15 20.15
C ASN A 46 -2.05 1.52 20.33
N CYS A 47 -1.71 0.57 19.45
CA CYS A 47 -0.45 -0.17 19.43
C CYS A 47 0.31 0.12 18.11
N HIS A 48 -0.39 0.04 16.98
CA HIS A 48 0.19 0.07 15.63
C HIS A 48 0.29 1.49 15.03
N GLY A 49 0.08 2.53 15.83
CA GLY A 49 0.27 3.93 15.44
C GLY A 49 0.73 4.83 16.58
N GLY A 50 0.99 6.10 16.26
CA GLY A 50 1.34 7.15 17.23
C GLY A 50 2.77 7.08 17.79
N TYR A 51 3.71 6.48 17.06
CA TYR A 51 5.14 6.48 17.36
C TYR A 51 5.95 7.03 16.18
N ASN A 52 6.34 6.23 15.19
CA ASN A 52 7.16 6.67 14.06
C ASN A 52 6.38 6.57 12.77
N THR A 53 5.89 7.71 12.28
CA THR A 53 5.15 7.80 11.01
C THR A 53 5.92 7.24 9.81
N ALA A 54 7.26 7.22 9.88
CA ALA A 54 8.11 6.69 8.82
C ALA A 54 8.07 5.15 8.72
N THR A 55 7.68 4.43 9.79
CA THR A 55 7.70 2.96 9.82
C THR A 55 6.40 2.34 10.30
N GLU A 56 5.57 3.07 11.05
CA GLU A 56 4.40 2.51 11.72
C GLU A 56 3.29 2.10 10.74
N PRO A 57 2.57 1.00 11.01
CA PRO A 57 1.52 0.54 10.12
C PRO A 57 0.39 1.55 9.89
N ALA A 58 -0.14 2.15 10.96
CA ALA A 58 -1.38 2.93 10.91
C ALA A 58 -1.27 4.19 10.04
N PHE A 59 -0.22 5.01 10.24
CA PHE A 59 -0.03 6.23 9.46
C PHE A 59 0.21 5.93 7.97
N ASN A 60 1.00 4.90 7.67
CA ASN A 60 1.29 4.52 6.29
C ASN A 60 0.03 3.99 5.59
N TRP A 61 -0.75 3.11 6.23
CA TRP A 61 -2.01 2.61 5.68
C TRP A 61 -3.01 3.73 5.43
N ARG A 62 -3.17 4.67 6.39
CA ARG A 62 -4.07 5.84 6.27
C ARG A 62 -3.77 6.73 5.07
N GLY A 63 -2.50 6.82 4.67
CA GLY A 63 -2.08 7.58 3.49
C GLY A 63 -2.31 6.84 2.17
N SER A 64 -2.60 5.55 2.21
CA SER A 64 -2.85 4.75 1.01
C SER A 64 -4.30 4.90 0.53
N MET A 65 -4.54 4.55 -0.74
CA MET A 65 -5.92 4.46 -1.24
C MET A 65 -6.69 3.27 -0.66
N MET A 66 -6.06 2.29 0.00
CA MET A 66 -6.76 1.20 0.68
C MET A 66 -7.62 1.75 1.84
N ALA A 67 -7.04 2.61 2.69
CA ALA A 67 -7.76 3.26 3.79
C ALA A 67 -8.82 4.29 3.33
N ASN A 68 -8.76 4.68 2.06
CA ASN A 68 -9.58 5.73 1.48
C ASN A 68 -10.48 5.22 0.35
N ALA A 69 -10.56 3.90 0.13
CA ALA A 69 -11.33 3.31 -0.96
C ALA A 69 -12.83 3.63 -0.87
N GLY A 70 -13.36 3.76 0.34
CA GLY A 70 -14.74 4.20 0.61
C GLY A 70 -14.93 5.71 0.57
N ARG A 71 -13.85 6.50 0.62
CA ARG A 71 -13.87 7.98 0.52
C ARG A 71 -13.66 8.47 -0.90
N ASP A 72 -13.22 7.61 -1.80
CA ASP A 72 -12.81 7.96 -3.15
C ASP A 72 -14.00 8.45 -4.00
N PRO A 73 -14.04 9.74 -4.41
CA PRO A 73 -15.14 10.26 -5.23
C PRO A 73 -15.21 9.65 -6.64
N ILE A 74 -14.11 9.13 -7.20
CA ILE A 74 -14.18 8.45 -8.50
C ILE A 74 -14.91 7.12 -8.36
N PHE A 75 -14.71 6.41 -7.25
CA PHE A 75 -15.45 5.19 -6.95
C PHE A 75 -16.95 5.48 -6.89
N TRP A 76 -17.36 6.53 -6.18
CA TRP A 76 -18.79 6.87 -6.05
C TRP A 76 -19.42 7.33 -7.37
N ALA A 77 -18.69 8.09 -8.18
CA ALA A 77 -19.16 8.50 -9.52
C ALA A 77 -19.28 7.29 -10.46
N THR A 78 -18.34 6.35 -10.41
CA THR A 78 -18.40 5.10 -11.18
C THR A 78 -19.50 4.18 -10.68
N LEU A 79 -19.69 4.05 -9.36
CA LEU A 79 -20.77 3.27 -8.76
C LEU A 79 -22.13 3.79 -9.21
N ALA A 80 -22.30 5.11 -9.30
CA ALA A 80 -23.52 5.73 -9.81
C ALA A 80 -23.85 5.25 -11.23
N ILE A 81 -22.84 5.10 -12.09
CA ILE A 81 -23.02 4.61 -13.46
C ILE A 81 -23.20 3.09 -13.49
N ALA A 82 -22.45 2.35 -12.68
CA ALA A 82 -22.59 0.89 -12.59
C ALA A 82 -23.99 0.48 -12.14
N GLU A 83 -24.55 1.15 -11.12
CA GLU A 83 -25.89 0.86 -10.58
C GLU A 83 -27.03 1.26 -11.52
N GLN A 84 -26.89 2.34 -12.30
CA GLN A 84 -27.89 2.68 -13.33
C GLN A 84 -27.82 1.71 -14.52
N ASP A 85 -26.62 1.24 -14.86
CA ASP A 85 -26.38 0.39 -16.01
C ASP A 85 -26.82 -1.05 -15.72
N PHE A 86 -26.52 -1.56 -14.53
CA PHE A 86 -26.95 -2.88 -14.08
C PHE A 86 -27.30 -2.84 -12.59
N ASP A 87 -28.59 -2.79 -12.28
CA ASP A 87 -29.11 -2.72 -10.91
C ASP A 87 -28.57 -3.88 -10.07
N GLY A 88 -27.89 -3.57 -8.97
CA GLY A 88 -27.26 -4.53 -8.07
C GLY A 88 -25.76 -4.76 -8.27
N ALA A 89 -25.15 -4.24 -9.34
CA ALA A 89 -23.71 -4.35 -9.59
C ALA A 89 -22.83 -3.75 -8.48
N GLY A 90 -23.38 -2.77 -7.75
CA GLY A 90 -22.73 -2.05 -6.68
C GLY A 90 -22.35 -2.91 -5.48
N ASP A 91 -23.02 -4.06 -5.27
CA ASP A 91 -22.60 -5.03 -4.25
C ASP A 91 -21.16 -5.50 -4.50
N LEU A 92 -20.83 -5.83 -5.76
CA LEU A 92 -19.49 -6.24 -6.17
C LEU A 92 -18.46 -5.12 -5.96
N CYS A 93 -18.84 -3.86 -6.22
CA CYS A 93 -17.96 -2.72 -6.03
C CYS A 93 -17.66 -2.49 -4.53
N ILE A 94 -18.71 -2.48 -3.70
CA ILE A 94 -18.62 -2.26 -2.25
C ILE A 94 -17.82 -3.38 -1.57
N ARG A 95 -17.88 -4.61 -2.08
CA ARG A 95 -17.10 -5.75 -1.60
C ARG A 95 -15.61 -5.46 -1.47
N CYS A 96 -15.03 -4.71 -2.42
CA CYS A 96 -13.61 -4.34 -2.41
C CYS A 96 -13.37 -2.94 -1.82
N HIS A 97 -14.32 -2.01 -1.98
CA HIS A 97 -14.13 -0.61 -1.59
C HIS A 97 -14.58 -0.27 -0.16
N SER A 98 -15.31 -1.17 0.51
CA SER A 98 -15.75 -1.04 1.90
C SER A 98 -15.93 -2.44 2.50
N THR A 99 -14.82 -3.13 2.75
CA THR A 99 -14.81 -4.57 3.02
C THR A 99 -15.55 -4.93 4.31
N ALA A 100 -15.35 -4.15 5.38
CA ALA A 100 -16.04 -4.34 6.65
C ALA A 100 -17.54 -4.03 6.55
N GLY A 101 -17.92 -3.01 5.77
CA GLY A 101 -19.31 -2.68 5.47
C GLY A 101 -20.03 -3.81 4.73
N TRP A 102 -19.40 -4.33 3.68
CA TRP A 102 -19.91 -5.47 2.91
C TRP A 102 -20.06 -6.72 3.79
N LEU A 103 -19.01 -7.09 4.54
CA LEU A 103 -19.04 -8.27 5.41
C LEU A 103 -20.07 -8.17 6.54
N ALA A 104 -20.44 -6.97 6.95
CA ALA A 104 -21.50 -6.78 7.94
C ALA A 104 -22.91 -6.80 7.33
N GLY A 105 -23.03 -6.98 6.01
CA GLY A 105 -24.29 -7.01 5.28
C GLY A 105 -24.88 -5.63 4.98
N ARG A 106 -24.03 -4.59 4.91
CA ARG A 106 -24.43 -3.20 4.63
C ARG A 106 -24.20 -2.76 3.18
N SER A 107 -23.89 -3.69 2.29
CA SER A 107 -23.84 -3.47 0.84
C SER A 107 -25.22 -3.46 0.18
N THR A 108 -26.31 -3.71 0.93
CA THR A 108 -27.68 -3.53 0.45
C THR A 108 -28.36 -2.41 1.26
N PRO A 109 -29.00 -1.41 0.61
CA PRO A 109 -29.14 -1.24 -0.84
C PRO A 109 -27.80 -1.06 -1.58
N THR A 110 -27.71 -1.56 -2.83
CA THR A 110 -26.47 -1.69 -3.61
C THR A 110 -25.87 -0.37 -4.08
N ASP A 111 -26.60 0.73 -3.92
CA ASP A 111 -26.07 2.10 -4.08
C ASP A 111 -25.14 2.52 -2.93
N GLY A 112 -25.00 1.70 -1.89
CA GLY A 112 -24.15 1.97 -0.73
C GLY A 112 -24.83 2.81 0.36
N SER A 113 -26.11 3.15 0.22
CA SER A 113 -26.86 3.93 1.22
C SER A 113 -27.05 3.18 2.55
N GLY A 114 -26.80 1.86 2.57
CA GLY A 114 -26.80 1.05 3.78
C GLY A 114 -25.51 1.14 4.62
N LEU A 115 -24.42 1.68 4.08
CA LEU A 115 -23.12 1.78 4.77
C LEU A 115 -23.20 2.74 5.97
N ALA A 116 -22.50 2.36 7.04
CA ALA A 116 -22.37 3.16 8.25
C ALA A 116 -21.15 4.09 8.16
N ALA A 117 -21.12 5.14 8.98
CA ALA A 117 -19.98 6.07 9.03
C ALA A 117 -18.63 5.38 9.31
N GLY A 118 -18.64 4.26 10.04
CA GLY A 118 -17.44 3.47 10.32
C GLY A 118 -16.92 2.66 9.13
N ASP A 119 -17.68 2.52 8.05
CA ASP A 119 -17.32 1.73 6.86
C ASP A 119 -16.50 2.53 5.84
N ALA A 120 -16.15 3.78 6.20
CA ALA A 120 -15.42 4.71 5.37
C ALA A 120 -13.95 4.35 5.15
N ASP A 121 -13.38 3.54 6.05
CA ASP A 121 -11.97 3.19 6.10
C ASP A 121 -11.57 2.15 5.03
N GLY A 122 -12.49 1.82 4.12
CA GLY A 122 -12.22 1.10 2.89
C GLY A 122 -11.79 -0.34 3.14
N VAL A 123 -10.52 -0.64 2.84
CA VAL A 123 -9.89 -1.94 3.09
C VAL A 123 -9.14 -1.86 4.43
N GLU A 124 -9.78 -2.41 5.47
CA GLU A 124 -9.35 -2.28 6.87
C GLU A 124 -8.34 -3.36 7.31
N CYS A 125 -7.64 -3.11 8.42
CA CYS A 125 -6.64 -4.01 9.01
C CYS A 125 -7.18 -5.43 9.18
N ASP A 126 -8.35 -5.58 9.79
CA ASP A 126 -8.93 -6.88 10.11
C ASP A 126 -9.33 -7.70 8.90
N PHE A 127 -9.65 -7.05 7.77
CA PHE A 127 -9.95 -7.77 6.54
C PHE A 127 -8.70 -8.52 6.05
N CYS A 128 -7.58 -7.79 5.89
CA CYS A 128 -6.31 -8.37 5.45
C CYS A 128 -5.75 -9.36 6.49
N HIS A 129 -5.76 -8.98 7.77
CA HIS A 129 -5.26 -9.80 8.87
C HIS A 129 -6.21 -10.93 9.30
N LYS A 130 -7.23 -11.24 8.52
CA LYS A 130 -8.05 -12.46 8.68
C LYS A 130 -8.19 -13.25 7.39
N MET A 131 -7.62 -12.79 6.29
CA MET A 131 -7.72 -13.49 5.03
C MET A 131 -6.81 -14.73 5.02
N THR A 132 -7.38 -15.86 4.62
CA THR A 132 -6.71 -17.15 4.40
C THR A 132 -6.75 -17.50 2.91
N ASP A 133 -5.95 -18.47 2.49
CA ASP A 133 -5.96 -18.96 1.11
C ASP A 133 -7.34 -19.59 0.79
N PRO A 134 -8.05 -19.14 -0.26
CA PRO A 134 -9.29 -19.77 -0.74
C PRO A 134 -9.16 -21.26 -1.10
N SER A 135 -7.95 -21.80 -1.31
CA SER A 135 -7.74 -23.24 -1.49
C SER A 135 -8.20 -24.03 -0.26
N ASN A 136 -8.19 -23.42 0.94
CA ASN A 136 -8.55 -24.03 2.22
C ASN A 136 -7.80 -25.37 2.48
N THR A 137 -6.60 -25.49 1.90
CA THR A 137 -5.76 -26.69 2.01
C THR A 137 -4.96 -26.74 3.31
N ASP A 138 -4.74 -25.59 3.97
CA ASP A 138 -4.10 -25.51 5.28
C ASP A 138 -4.89 -26.33 6.32
N PRO A 139 -4.23 -27.20 7.12
CA PRO A 139 -4.92 -28.05 8.09
C PRO A 139 -5.54 -27.28 9.27
N VAL A 140 -5.08 -26.06 9.54
CA VAL A 140 -5.47 -25.21 10.68
C VAL A 140 -6.22 -23.96 10.21
N LEU A 141 -5.61 -23.19 9.30
CA LEU A 141 -6.10 -21.89 8.84
C LEU A 141 -7.06 -22.03 7.66
N LYS A 142 -8.29 -22.47 7.98
CA LYS A 142 -9.38 -22.54 7.00
C LYS A 142 -10.35 -21.39 7.19
N GLY A 143 -10.51 -20.58 6.15
CA GLY A 143 -11.52 -19.52 6.15
C GLY A 143 -12.93 -20.06 5.89
N ILE A 144 -13.93 -19.27 6.28
CA ILE A 144 -15.33 -19.61 6.15
C ILE A 144 -15.81 -19.35 4.73
N MET A 145 -16.24 -20.40 4.03
CA MET A 145 -16.92 -20.30 2.73
C MET A 145 -18.01 -21.36 2.69
N LYS A 146 -19.28 -20.97 2.89
CA LYS A 146 -20.38 -21.94 2.96
C LYS A 146 -20.97 -22.17 1.58
N GLU A 147 -21.24 -23.44 1.26
CA GLU A 147 -21.97 -23.82 0.04
C GLU A 147 -23.27 -23.02 -0.12
N PRO A 148 -23.56 -22.46 -1.31
CA PRO A 148 -22.86 -22.66 -2.59
C PRO A 148 -21.66 -21.70 -2.86
N PHE A 149 -21.24 -20.89 -1.89
CA PHE A 149 -20.25 -19.82 -2.06
C PHE A 149 -18.80 -20.25 -1.79
N VAL A 150 -18.35 -21.34 -2.39
CA VAL A 150 -16.96 -21.80 -2.26
C VAL A 150 -16.09 -21.17 -3.35
N ALA A 151 -15.05 -20.43 -2.97
CA ALA A 151 -14.15 -19.72 -3.91
C ALA A 151 -12.96 -20.58 -4.36
N ASN A 152 -13.23 -21.84 -4.71
CA ASN A 152 -12.27 -22.71 -5.36
C ASN A 152 -12.99 -23.73 -6.24
N ASP A 153 -12.25 -24.30 -7.20
CA ASP A 153 -12.78 -25.35 -8.05
C ASP A 153 -13.00 -26.64 -7.23
N PRO A 154 -14.22 -27.21 -7.21
CA PRO A 154 -14.54 -28.36 -6.37
C PRO A 154 -13.86 -29.66 -6.81
N LEU A 155 -13.29 -29.72 -8.02
CA LEU A 155 -12.59 -30.90 -8.55
C LEU A 155 -11.07 -30.78 -8.42
N SER A 156 -10.50 -29.62 -8.78
CA SER A 156 -9.06 -29.40 -8.79
C SER A 156 -8.54 -28.78 -7.49
N GLY A 157 -9.39 -28.15 -6.69
CA GLY A 157 -9.01 -27.34 -5.53
C GLY A 157 -8.35 -26.02 -5.91
N GLU A 158 -8.40 -25.62 -7.18
CA GLU A 158 -7.80 -24.36 -7.65
C GLU A 158 -8.50 -23.17 -6.97
N PRO A 159 -7.78 -22.33 -6.20
CA PRO A 159 -8.34 -21.16 -5.57
C PRO A 159 -8.77 -20.11 -6.60
N PHE A 160 -9.90 -19.45 -6.34
CA PHE A 160 -10.38 -18.34 -7.13
C PHE A 160 -9.88 -17.02 -6.55
N TYR A 161 -8.81 -16.50 -7.14
CA TYR A 161 -8.30 -15.16 -6.82
C TYR A 161 -8.90 -14.13 -7.78
N GLY A 162 -9.62 -13.15 -7.22
CA GLY A 162 -10.17 -12.02 -7.95
C GLY A 162 -11.57 -11.63 -7.48
N SER A 163 -12.07 -10.50 -7.95
CA SER A 163 -13.43 -9.99 -7.69
C SER A 163 -13.84 -10.02 -6.20
N GLY A 164 -12.88 -9.81 -5.30
CA GLY A 164 -13.09 -9.79 -3.85
C GLY A 164 -13.43 -11.16 -3.24
N MET A 165 -13.20 -12.28 -3.95
CA MET A 165 -13.52 -13.65 -3.51
C MET A 165 -12.64 -14.12 -2.33
N SER A 166 -12.78 -13.46 -1.18
CA SER A 166 -11.97 -13.69 0.02
C SER A 166 -12.46 -14.89 0.82
N SER A 167 -11.52 -15.64 1.42
CA SER A 167 -11.77 -16.63 2.46
C SER A 167 -11.29 -16.06 3.81
N LEU A 168 -12.16 -15.93 4.80
CA LEU A 168 -11.86 -15.26 6.07
C LEU A 168 -11.89 -16.19 7.27
N TRP A 169 -10.87 -16.05 8.11
CA TRP A 169 -10.75 -16.67 9.42
C TRP A 169 -11.79 -16.10 10.40
N ALA A 170 -12.55 -16.99 11.04
CA ALA A 170 -13.57 -16.61 12.03
C ALA A 170 -13.04 -16.59 13.48
N GLY A 171 -11.82 -17.06 13.72
CA GLY A 171 -11.21 -17.04 15.05
C GLY A 171 -10.80 -15.62 15.49
N SER A 172 -10.40 -15.50 16.75
CA SER A 172 -10.09 -14.20 17.37
C SER A 172 -8.66 -13.72 17.12
N GLU A 173 -7.82 -14.61 16.61
CA GLU A 173 -6.44 -14.36 16.23
C GLU A 173 -6.36 -13.38 15.06
N LYS A 174 -5.43 -12.43 15.14
CA LYS A 174 -4.99 -11.65 13.97
C LYS A 174 -3.88 -12.43 13.26
N LEU A 175 -4.01 -12.60 11.95
CA LEU A 175 -3.09 -13.35 11.13
C LEU A 175 -1.91 -12.48 10.72
N GLY A 176 -0.69 -12.94 10.98
CA GLY A 176 0.53 -12.22 10.69
C GLY A 176 1.59 -13.13 10.05
N PRO A 177 2.65 -12.54 9.49
CA PRO A 177 3.67 -13.30 8.78
C PRO A 177 4.66 -14.09 9.65
N TYR A 178 4.68 -13.89 10.98
CA TYR A 178 5.70 -14.48 11.86
C TYR A 178 5.07 -15.29 13.00
N SER A 179 5.66 -16.44 13.30
CA SER A 179 5.30 -17.32 14.43
C SER A 179 5.77 -16.82 15.80
N ASP A 180 6.73 -15.90 15.87
CA ASP A 180 7.43 -15.50 17.10
C ASP A 180 7.09 -14.06 17.56
N ALA A 181 5.95 -13.51 17.15
CA ALA A 181 5.53 -12.16 17.56
C ALA A 181 5.23 -12.06 19.08
N ASP A 182 5.73 -11.03 19.79
CA ASP A 182 5.27 -10.66 21.14
C ASP A 182 4.06 -9.71 21.05
N ALA A 183 2.88 -10.26 20.72
CA ALA A 183 1.66 -9.49 20.56
C ALA A 183 0.89 -9.31 21.88
N ARG A 184 0.19 -8.17 22.02
CA ARG A 184 -0.72 -7.88 23.15
C ARG A 184 -2.17 -8.32 22.89
N HIS A 185 -2.40 -9.04 21.79
CA HIS A 185 -3.65 -9.68 21.40
C HIS A 185 -3.34 -11.09 20.86
N GLN A 186 -4.37 -11.92 20.67
CA GLN A 186 -4.17 -13.23 20.05
C GLN A 186 -3.68 -13.07 18.61
N PHE A 187 -2.72 -13.90 18.20
CA PHE A 187 -2.17 -13.90 16.85
C PHE A 187 -1.90 -15.33 16.38
N MET A 188 -1.78 -15.51 15.07
CA MET A 188 -1.35 -16.74 14.43
C MET A 188 -0.52 -16.41 13.19
N GLU A 189 0.53 -17.19 12.95
CA GLU A 189 1.30 -17.13 11.70
C GLU A 189 0.42 -17.58 10.52
N ASN A 190 0.52 -16.90 9.38
CA ASN A 190 -0.22 -17.22 8.16
C ASN A 190 0.65 -16.97 6.92
N ASP A 191 1.08 -18.03 6.26
CA ASP A 191 1.93 -17.95 5.06
C ASP A 191 1.23 -17.26 3.89
N PHE A 192 -0.11 -17.33 3.83
CA PHE A 192 -0.85 -16.69 2.74
C PHE A 192 -0.63 -15.18 2.72
N ILE A 193 -0.40 -14.53 3.86
CA ILE A 193 -0.17 -13.07 3.92
C ILE A 193 1.13 -12.65 3.21
N ARG A 194 2.10 -13.56 3.06
CA ARG A 194 3.35 -13.35 2.29
C ARG A 194 3.27 -13.91 0.87
N SER A 195 2.26 -14.71 0.57
CA SER A 195 2.11 -15.37 -0.72
C SER A 195 2.01 -14.36 -1.86
N VAL A 196 2.64 -14.69 -2.99
CA VAL A 196 2.52 -13.94 -4.24
C VAL A 196 1.07 -13.83 -4.74
N ASP A 197 0.15 -14.63 -4.19
CA ASP A 197 -1.25 -14.69 -4.59
C ASP A 197 -2.20 -13.87 -3.69
N PHE A 198 -1.73 -13.37 -2.54
CA PHE A 198 -2.56 -12.68 -1.52
C PHE A 198 -3.36 -11.50 -2.09
N CYS A 199 -2.68 -10.60 -2.80
CA CYS A 199 -3.30 -9.39 -3.37
C CYS A 199 -4.21 -9.72 -4.57
N GLY A 200 -4.09 -10.93 -5.13
CA GLY A 200 -4.91 -11.42 -6.24
C GLY A 200 -6.39 -11.50 -5.89
N THR A 201 -6.75 -11.58 -4.60
CA THR A 201 -8.16 -11.57 -4.14
C THR A 201 -8.94 -10.34 -4.66
N CYS A 202 -8.29 -9.18 -4.76
CA CYS A 202 -8.92 -7.94 -5.23
C CYS A 202 -8.37 -7.42 -6.56
N HIS A 203 -7.09 -7.65 -6.87
CA HIS A 203 -6.40 -7.06 -8.02
C HIS A 203 -6.48 -7.89 -9.33
N ASP A 204 -7.47 -8.77 -9.43
CA ASP A 204 -7.94 -9.38 -10.67
C ASP A 204 -9.46 -9.18 -10.70
N VAL A 205 -9.95 -8.16 -11.40
CA VAL A 205 -11.37 -7.78 -11.35
C VAL A 205 -12.06 -8.32 -12.59
N SER A 206 -13.15 -9.05 -12.37
CA SER A 206 -13.98 -9.57 -13.46
C SER A 206 -15.44 -9.19 -13.27
N ASN A 207 -16.04 -8.70 -14.35
CA ASN A 207 -17.45 -8.37 -14.45
C ASN A 207 -18.27 -9.67 -14.65
N SER A 208 -18.93 -10.13 -13.59
CA SER A 208 -19.73 -11.36 -13.65
C SER A 208 -21.03 -11.22 -14.45
N ALA A 209 -21.61 -10.02 -14.54
CA ALA A 209 -22.80 -9.79 -15.37
C ALA A 209 -22.46 -10.03 -16.84
N VAL A 210 -21.44 -9.35 -17.36
CA VAL A 210 -20.95 -9.58 -18.74
C VAL A 210 -20.43 -11.00 -18.90
N GLY A 211 -19.67 -11.50 -17.92
CA GLY A 211 -19.13 -12.86 -17.92
C GLY A 211 -20.20 -13.95 -18.03
N ASN A 212 -21.43 -13.66 -17.59
CA ASN A 212 -22.53 -14.60 -17.66
C ASN A 212 -23.46 -14.35 -18.87
N LEU A 213 -23.73 -13.07 -19.20
CA LEU A 213 -24.82 -12.68 -20.10
C LEU A 213 -24.37 -12.34 -21.52
N ALA A 214 -23.17 -11.77 -21.69
CA ALA A 214 -22.71 -11.34 -23.01
C ALA A 214 -22.35 -12.55 -23.88
N HIS A 215 -22.61 -12.47 -25.19
CA HIS A 215 -22.38 -13.57 -26.14
C HIS A 215 -20.94 -14.11 -26.20
N ASN A 216 -19.95 -13.32 -25.79
CA ASN A 216 -18.52 -13.70 -25.70
C ASN A 216 -18.00 -13.78 -24.26
N TYR A 217 -18.89 -13.63 -23.27
CA TYR A 217 -18.55 -13.66 -21.84
C TYR A 217 -17.50 -12.62 -21.42
N GLY A 218 -17.34 -11.53 -22.19
CA GLY A 218 -16.32 -10.51 -21.93
C GLY A 218 -14.88 -11.00 -22.04
N ALA A 219 -14.64 -12.11 -22.75
CA ALA A 219 -13.31 -12.71 -22.92
C ALA A 219 -12.64 -12.27 -24.23
N GLN A 220 -11.31 -12.25 -24.25
CA GLN A 220 -10.54 -11.97 -25.47
C GLN A 220 -10.70 -13.11 -26.50
N SER A 221 -10.67 -12.77 -27.78
CA SER A 221 -10.90 -13.74 -28.86
C SER A 221 -9.89 -14.90 -28.86
N GLU A 222 -8.63 -14.61 -28.50
CA GLU A 222 -7.52 -15.55 -28.41
C GLU A 222 -7.69 -16.54 -27.25
N PHE A 223 -8.41 -16.16 -26.19
CA PHE A 223 -8.81 -17.07 -25.12
C PHE A 223 -9.87 -18.05 -25.66
N LEU A 224 -10.95 -17.53 -26.22
CA LEU A 224 -12.08 -18.32 -26.73
C LEU A 224 -11.71 -19.25 -27.89
N ALA A 225 -10.57 -19.04 -28.54
CA ALA A 225 -10.06 -19.93 -29.57
C ALA A 225 -9.79 -21.35 -29.08
N THR A 226 -9.46 -21.54 -27.79
CA THR A 226 -9.18 -22.88 -27.21
C THR A 226 -9.80 -23.12 -25.85
N GLU A 227 -10.22 -22.07 -25.15
CA GLU A 227 -10.81 -22.16 -23.83
C GLU A 227 -12.32 -21.91 -23.89
N SER A 228 -13.03 -22.30 -22.84
CA SER A 228 -14.47 -22.05 -22.69
C SER A 228 -14.78 -21.45 -21.33
N VAL A 229 -15.86 -20.68 -21.26
CA VAL A 229 -16.46 -20.20 -20.01
C VAL A 229 -17.70 -21.02 -19.71
N VAL A 230 -17.85 -21.50 -18.48
CA VAL A 230 -19.09 -22.12 -18.01
C VAL A 230 -20.05 -21.01 -17.57
N ALA A 231 -21.04 -20.72 -18.38
CA ALA A 231 -22.07 -19.71 -18.14
C ALA A 231 -23.42 -20.19 -18.70
N ASP A 232 -24.53 -19.68 -18.19
CA ASP A 232 -25.87 -20.05 -18.66
C ASP A 232 -26.50 -19.04 -19.64
N GLY A 233 -25.95 -17.83 -19.78
CA GLY A 233 -26.53 -16.79 -20.62
C GLY A 233 -27.87 -16.27 -20.12
N LEU A 234 -28.28 -16.64 -18.90
CA LEU A 234 -29.58 -16.31 -18.34
C LEU A 234 -29.46 -15.21 -17.28
N PRO A 235 -30.42 -14.28 -17.25
CA PRO A 235 -30.53 -13.29 -16.18
C PRO A 235 -30.89 -13.97 -14.84
N ASP A 236 -31.25 -13.18 -13.83
CA ASP A 236 -31.45 -13.66 -12.48
C ASP A 236 -32.59 -14.67 -12.34
N ASP A 237 -32.32 -15.70 -11.54
CA ASP A 237 -33.27 -16.76 -11.21
C ASP A 237 -33.95 -16.47 -9.85
N SER A 238 -35.23 -16.85 -9.73
CA SER A 238 -35.97 -16.85 -8.47
C SER A 238 -36.59 -18.22 -8.21
N PRO A 239 -36.11 -19.02 -7.23
CA PRO A 239 -34.99 -18.73 -6.33
C PRO A 239 -33.64 -18.69 -7.07
N LYS A 240 -32.65 -18.02 -6.48
CA LYS A 240 -31.30 -17.92 -7.05
C LYS A 240 -30.71 -19.30 -7.34
N ASN A 241 -30.09 -19.44 -8.51
CA ASN A 241 -29.38 -20.63 -8.93
C ASN A 241 -27.96 -20.26 -9.39
N TYR A 242 -26.95 -20.90 -8.80
CA TYR A 242 -25.53 -20.62 -9.06
C TYR A 242 -24.83 -21.72 -9.84
N ALA A 243 -25.50 -22.86 -10.09
CA ALA A 243 -24.90 -24.07 -10.65
C ALA A 243 -24.29 -23.88 -12.05
N SER A 244 -24.62 -22.79 -12.74
CA SER A 244 -24.09 -22.47 -14.07
C SER A 244 -23.74 -21.00 -14.23
N LYS A 245 -23.66 -20.23 -13.13
CA LYS A 245 -23.23 -18.83 -13.19
C LYS A 245 -21.72 -18.75 -13.34
N ALA A 246 -21.26 -17.83 -14.18
CA ALA A 246 -19.85 -17.69 -14.52
C ALA A 246 -18.93 -17.55 -13.29
N SER A 247 -19.32 -16.75 -12.30
CA SER A 247 -18.53 -16.49 -11.08
C SER A 247 -18.33 -17.69 -10.18
N PHE A 248 -19.19 -18.71 -10.25
CA PHE A 248 -19.13 -19.91 -9.40
C PHE A 248 -18.46 -21.10 -10.08
N ASN A 249 -18.28 -21.06 -11.41
CA ASN A 249 -17.83 -22.21 -12.20
C ASN A 249 -16.53 -21.95 -12.96
N ASN A 250 -15.93 -20.77 -12.78
CA ASN A 250 -14.70 -20.38 -13.47
C ASN A 250 -13.81 -19.56 -12.54
N PRO A 251 -12.48 -19.74 -12.61
CA PRO A 251 -11.54 -18.77 -12.05
C PRO A 251 -11.82 -17.35 -12.60
N PRO A 252 -11.71 -16.29 -11.79
CA PRO A 252 -12.09 -14.92 -12.18
C PRO A 252 -11.48 -14.45 -13.50
N TYR A 253 -10.21 -14.79 -13.77
CA TYR A 253 -9.52 -14.36 -14.99
C TYR A 253 -10.13 -14.89 -16.31
N LYS A 254 -11.05 -15.86 -16.29
CA LYS A 254 -11.61 -16.49 -17.50
C LYS A 254 -12.72 -15.70 -18.18
N TYR A 255 -13.36 -14.75 -17.49
CA TYR A 255 -14.55 -14.05 -17.98
C TYR A 255 -14.50 -12.56 -17.63
N GLY A 256 -15.33 -11.76 -18.31
CA GLY A 256 -15.67 -10.38 -17.96
C GLY A 256 -14.45 -9.51 -17.69
N VAL A 257 -13.57 -9.29 -18.66
CA VAL A 257 -12.33 -8.56 -18.46
C VAL A 257 -12.59 -7.13 -18.01
N VAL A 258 -12.03 -6.74 -16.86
CA VAL A 258 -12.05 -5.39 -16.31
C VAL A 258 -10.63 -4.95 -15.92
N GLU A 259 -10.07 -5.57 -14.89
CA GLU A 259 -8.70 -5.32 -14.42
C GLU A 259 -7.98 -6.67 -14.40
N ARG A 260 -6.77 -6.69 -14.93
CA ARG A 260 -5.96 -7.90 -15.05
C ARG A 260 -4.58 -7.75 -14.39
N THR A 261 -4.43 -6.85 -13.43
CA THR A 261 -3.13 -6.59 -12.79
C THR A 261 -2.49 -7.86 -12.23
N PHE A 262 -3.26 -8.66 -11.48
CA PHE A 262 -2.79 -9.93 -10.97
C PHE A 262 -2.50 -10.93 -12.10
N SER A 263 -3.35 -10.98 -13.11
CA SER A 263 -3.15 -11.86 -14.28
C SER A 263 -1.92 -11.51 -15.12
N GLU A 264 -1.65 -10.23 -15.33
CA GLU A 264 -0.44 -9.70 -15.96
C GLU A 264 0.80 -10.11 -15.16
N TYR A 265 0.73 -10.00 -13.82
CA TYR A 265 1.79 -10.39 -12.90
C TYR A 265 2.07 -11.89 -12.87
N LYS A 266 1.02 -12.73 -12.86
CA LYS A 266 1.17 -14.19 -12.91
C LYS A 266 1.69 -14.69 -14.25
N ALA A 267 1.47 -13.95 -15.33
CA ALA A 267 2.04 -14.24 -16.64
C ALA A 267 3.53 -13.87 -16.73
N GLY A 268 4.02 -12.92 -15.93
CA GLY A 268 5.43 -12.51 -15.85
C GLY A 268 6.35 -13.49 -15.10
N LEU A 269 7.66 -13.30 -15.28
CA LEU A 269 8.70 -14.01 -14.51
C LEU A 269 9.00 -13.33 -13.16
N ILE A 270 8.69 -12.04 -13.01
CA ILE A 270 8.92 -11.29 -11.77
C ILE A 270 8.27 -12.01 -10.57
N SER A 271 7.03 -12.50 -10.74
CA SER A 271 6.30 -13.23 -9.69
C SER A 271 6.95 -14.52 -9.21
N LYS A 272 7.93 -15.04 -9.96
CA LYS A 272 8.64 -16.30 -9.70
C LYS A 272 10.12 -16.07 -9.38
N THR A 273 10.57 -14.82 -9.39
CA THR A 273 11.98 -14.46 -9.22
C THR A 273 12.27 -14.16 -7.74
N PRO A 274 13.18 -14.91 -7.09
CA PRO A 274 13.69 -14.55 -5.77
C PRO A 274 14.40 -13.20 -5.81
N VAL A 275 14.27 -12.38 -4.76
CA VAL A 275 14.91 -11.06 -4.70
C VAL A 275 16.43 -11.16 -4.82
N GLY A 276 17.05 -12.22 -4.25
CA GLY A 276 18.49 -12.48 -4.36
C GLY A 276 19.00 -12.67 -5.81
N GLU A 277 18.12 -13.02 -6.75
CA GLU A 277 18.47 -13.19 -8.17
C GLU A 277 18.51 -11.86 -8.94
N PHE A 278 18.30 -10.72 -8.28
CA PHE A 278 18.44 -9.38 -8.86
C PHE A 278 19.72 -9.20 -9.69
N VAL A 279 20.85 -9.71 -9.17
CA VAL A 279 22.16 -9.61 -9.81
C VAL A 279 22.24 -10.34 -11.15
N ASN A 280 21.30 -11.24 -11.44
CA ASN A 280 21.21 -12.03 -12.67
C ASN A 280 20.19 -11.47 -13.67
N LEU A 281 19.44 -10.43 -13.32
CA LEU A 281 18.50 -9.77 -14.23
C LEU A 281 19.22 -9.10 -15.42
N PRO A 282 18.51 -8.85 -16.54
CA PRO A 282 18.99 -7.98 -17.61
C PRO A 282 19.51 -6.63 -17.10
N ALA A 283 20.54 -6.09 -17.77
CA ALA A 283 21.26 -4.91 -17.28
C ALA A 283 20.36 -3.67 -17.11
N ASP A 284 19.40 -3.48 -18.01
CA ASP A 284 18.42 -2.41 -17.98
C ASP A 284 17.33 -2.59 -16.91
N LEU A 285 17.13 -3.81 -16.38
CA LEU A 285 16.26 -4.09 -15.23
C LEU A 285 16.96 -3.96 -13.88
N LYS A 286 18.28 -3.72 -13.86
CA LYS A 286 19.05 -3.48 -12.61
C LYS A 286 18.91 -2.04 -12.10
N SER A 287 17.71 -1.47 -12.23
CA SER A 287 17.35 -0.12 -11.78
C SER A 287 15.88 -0.09 -11.33
N GLY A 288 15.31 1.10 -11.13
CA GLY A 288 13.90 1.28 -10.79
C GLY A 288 13.44 0.50 -9.55
N ALA A 289 12.21 0.03 -9.59
CA ALA A 289 11.54 -0.65 -8.48
C ALA A 289 12.29 -1.93 -8.06
N LEU A 290 12.77 -2.74 -9.00
CA LEU A 290 13.46 -4.00 -8.70
C LEU A 290 14.74 -3.76 -7.91
N LYS A 291 15.55 -2.76 -8.30
CA LYS A 291 16.74 -2.38 -7.53
C LYS A 291 16.38 -1.87 -6.14
N ALA A 292 15.37 -1.00 -6.06
CA ALA A 292 14.99 -0.38 -4.80
C ALA A 292 14.44 -1.39 -3.79
N ILE A 293 13.87 -2.50 -4.26
CA ILE A 293 13.48 -3.65 -3.45
C ILE A 293 14.70 -4.47 -3.02
N TYR A 294 15.60 -4.78 -3.95
CA TYR A 294 16.82 -5.53 -3.65
C TYR A 294 17.65 -4.81 -2.59
N ASP A 295 17.87 -3.50 -2.75
CA ASP A 295 18.61 -2.67 -1.80
C ASP A 295 17.96 -2.71 -0.41
N ALA A 296 16.63 -2.57 -0.34
CA ALA A 296 15.90 -2.62 0.93
C ALA A 296 15.98 -3.99 1.62
N ALA A 297 15.80 -5.07 0.86
CA ALA A 297 15.81 -6.43 1.39
C ALA A 297 17.20 -6.86 1.86
N THR A 298 18.26 -6.43 1.15
CA THR A 298 19.64 -6.87 1.38
C THR A 298 20.49 -5.87 2.16
N ASP A 299 19.92 -4.74 2.58
CA ASP A 299 20.68 -3.59 3.09
C ASP A 299 21.85 -3.26 2.14
N TYR A 300 21.52 -2.92 0.90
CA TYR A 300 22.48 -2.62 -0.17
C TYR A 300 23.51 -3.73 -0.43
N GLY A 301 23.11 -4.99 -0.24
CA GLY A 301 23.94 -6.18 -0.47
C GLY A 301 24.78 -6.62 0.72
N THR A 302 24.59 -6.05 1.92
CA THR A 302 25.33 -6.43 3.14
C THR A 302 24.76 -7.68 3.82
N LYS A 303 23.49 -8.03 3.56
CA LYS A 303 22.81 -9.22 4.09
C LYS A 303 22.05 -10.00 3.02
N ASP A 304 21.55 -11.18 3.42
CA ASP A 304 20.74 -12.04 2.56
C ASP A 304 19.39 -11.38 2.19
N ALA A 305 18.84 -11.74 1.02
CA ALA A 305 17.61 -11.13 0.48
C ALA A 305 16.31 -11.74 1.03
N ASN A 306 16.40 -12.89 1.70
CA ASN A 306 15.26 -13.63 2.23
C ASN A 306 14.55 -12.89 3.38
N TYR A 307 13.45 -13.47 3.85
CA TYR A 307 12.83 -13.03 5.10
C TYR A 307 13.73 -13.34 6.29
N GLU A 308 13.57 -12.60 7.38
CA GLU A 308 14.40 -12.73 8.58
C GLU A 308 14.33 -14.14 9.21
N ASP A 309 13.20 -14.84 9.03
CA ASP A 309 13.01 -16.24 9.45
C ASP A 309 13.60 -17.28 8.47
N GLY A 310 14.19 -16.83 7.35
CA GLY A 310 14.89 -17.66 6.37
C GLY A 310 14.05 -18.04 5.15
N ASP A 311 12.76 -17.67 5.09
CA ASP A 311 11.91 -17.96 3.93
C ASP A 311 12.34 -17.18 2.69
N VAL A 312 12.19 -17.81 1.52
CA VAL A 312 12.57 -17.18 0.25
C VAL A 312 11.67 -15.98 -0.03
N ARG A 313 12.29 -14.80 -0.19
CA ARG A 313 11.59 -13.58 -0.61
C ARG A 313 11.53 -13.51 -2.13
N TYR A 314 10.32 -13.53 -2.68
CA TYR A 314 10.07 -13.26 -4.10
C TYR A 314 9.75 -11.78 -4.32
N TYR A 315 9.84 -11.31 -5.57
CA TYR A 315 9.27 -10.03 -6.00
C TYR A 315 7.73 -10.08 -6.01
N SER A 316 7.14 -10.29 -4.84
CA SER A 316 5.70 -10.30 -4.61
C SER A 316 5.09 -8.90 -4.58
N CYS A 317 3.77 -8.82 -4.69
CA CYS A 317 3.04 -7.56 -4.50
C CYS A 317 3.44 -6.89 -3.17
N GLN A 318 3.51 -7.67 -2.09
CA GLN A 318 3.93 -7.22 -0.77
C GLN A 318 5.38 -6.75 -0.78
N THR A 319 6.30 -7.50 -1.38
CA THR A 319 7.71 -7.07 -1.45
C THR A 319 7.86 -5.73 -2.20
N CYS A 320 7.05 -5.45 -3.23
CA CYS A 320 7.09 -4.20 -3.99
C CYS A 320 6.36 -3.04 -3.31
N HIS A 321 5.17 -3.29 -2.77
CA HIS A 321 4.26 -2.25 -2.24
C HIS A 321 4.27 -2.13 -0.72
N MET A 322 4.83 -3.11 -0.03
CA MET A 322 5.08 -3.15 1.41
C MET A 322 6.56 -3.48 1.70
N ARG A 323 7.45 -2.72 1.06
CA ARG A 323 8.90 -2.95 1.10
C ARG A 323 9.41 -3.16 2.53
N PRO A 324 10.35 -4.09 2.74
CA PRO A 324 10.90 -4.37 4.07
C PRO A 324 11.60 -3.13 4.62
N ILE A 325 11.34 -2.82 5.89
CA ILE A 325 12.00 -1.73 6.61
C ILE A 325 12.44 -2.21 8.00
N PHE A 326 13.50 -1.61 8.54
CA PHE A 326 13.86 -1.84 9.93
C PHE A 326 12.86 -1.13 10.87
N GLY A 327 12.30 -1.84 11.85
CA GLY A 327 11.41 -1.24 12.83
C GLY A 327 10.63 -2.22 13.69
N GLN A 328 9.78 -1.67 14.54
CA GLN A 328 8.83 -2.42 15.37
C GLN A 328 7.42 -2.30 14.80
N GLY A 329 6.65 -3.37 14.92
CA GLY A 329 5.25 -3.38 14.48
C GLY A 329 4.28 -2.61 15.40
N CYS A 330 4.68 -2.27 16.63
CA CYS A 330 3.82 -1.58 17.59
C CYS A 330 4.63 -0.83 18.68
N ASN A 331 4.04 0.19 19.29
CA ASN A 331 4.56 1.00 20.42
C ASN A 331 4.56 0.30 21.82
N LYS A 332 4.40 -1.03 21.91
CA LYS A 332 4.35 -1.81 23.16
C LYS A 332 5.54 -2.77 23.32
N ASN A 333 6.68 -2.35 22.78
CA ASN A 333 7.97 -3.04 22.80
C ASN A 333 7.96 -4.47 22.21
N PRO A 334 7.36 -4.72 21.04
CA PRO A 334 7.59 -5.98 20.32
C PRO A 334 9.05 -6.05 19.83
N PRO A 335 9.53 -7.21 19.37
CA PRO A 335 10.85 -7.31 18.73
C PRO A 335 11.00 -6.31 17.57
N PHE A 336 12.21 -5.75 17.44
CA PHE A 336 12.61 -5.09 16.20
C PHE A 336 12.80 -6.14 15.11
N ARG A 337 12.40 -5.82 13.89
CA ARG A 337 12.65 -6.64 12.70
C ARG A 337 13.39 -5.83 11.67
N SER A 338 14.27 -6.50 10.96
CA SER A 338 15.02 -5.96 9.83
C SER A 338 14.23 -5.97 8.52
N ASP A 339 13.03 -6.54 8.54
CA ASP A 339 12.15 -6.69 7.39
C ASP A 339 10.65 -6.48 7.68
N LEU A 340 10.33 -5.58 8.63
CA LEU A 340 8.96 -5.18 8.91
C LEU A 340 8.27 -4.73 7.60
N PRO A 341 7.08 -5.24 7.25
CA PRO A 341 6.36 -4.77 6.07
C PRO A 341 5.87 -3.33 6.26
N LEU A 342 6.41 -2.39 5.47
CA LEU A 342 5.94 -1.00 5.46
C LEU A 342 4.53 -0.95 4.87
N HIS A 343 3.52 -0.55 5.65
CA HIS A 343 2.12 -0.50 5.18
C HIS A 343 1.83 0.69 4.26
N ASP A 344 2.72 0.96 3.30
CA ASP A 344 2.57 2.06 2.36
C ASP A 344 1.48 1.77 1.33
N MET A 345 1.59 0.65 0.60
CA MET A 345 0.56 0.16 -0.33
C MET A 345 0.14 1.18 -1.42
N THR A 346 0.96 2.22 -1.65
CA THR A 346 0.73 3.20 -2.71
C THR A 346 1.08 2.64 -4.09
N GLY A 347 0.21 2.96 -5.05
CA GLY A 347 0.47 2.88 -6.49
C GLY A 347 0.74 4.28 -7.05
N GLY A 348 0.30 4.56 -8.28
CA GLY A 348 0.55 5.86 -8.94
C GLY A 348 -0.43 7.00 -8.60
N ASN A 349 -1.37 6.82 -7.68
CA ASN A 349 -2.43 7.81 -7.46
C ASN A 349 -1.99 8.94 -6.51
N TYR A 350 -1.30 9.94 -7.05
CA TYR A 350 -0.87 11.13 -6.31
C TYR A 350 -1.92 12.24 -6.24
N TRP A 351 -3.03 12.12 -6.97
CA TRP A 351 -3.99 13.22 -7.14
C TRP A 351 -5.29 13.01 -6.35
N MET A 352 -5.80 11.79 -6.28
CA MET A 352 -7.06 11.52 -5.58
C MET A 352 -7.09 11.98 -4.11
N PRO A 353 -6.00 11.88 -3.34
CA PRO A 353 -5.94 12.49 -2.01
C PRO A 353 -6.33 13.97 -1.97
N GLU A 354 -5.95 14.77 -2.98
CA GLU A 354 -6.32 16.19 -3.05
C GLU A 354 -7.82 16.38 -3.35
N ALA A 355 -8.39 15.55 -4.22
CA ALA A 355 -9.82 15.55 -4.50
C ALA A 355 -10.64 15.18 -3.25
N ILE A 356 -10.18 14.18 -2.48
CA ILE A 356 -10.78 13.79 -1.20
C ILE A 356 -10.75 14.96 -0.21
N LYS A 357 -9.58 15.58 -0.01
CA LYS A 357 -9.41 16.74 0.90
C LYS A 357 -10.30 17.93 0.49
N TYR A 358 -10.40 18.20 -0.81
CA TYR A 358 -11.24 19.28 -1.34
C TYR A 358 -12.73 19.04 -1.03
N LEU A 359 -13.24 17.83 -1.33
CA LEU A 359 -14.64 17.50 -1.06
C LEU A 359 -14.92 17.40 0.44
N ASP A 360 -13.97 16.97 1.25
CA ASP A 360 -14.08 16.96 2.71
C ASP A 360 -14.31 18.38 3.25
N GLY A 361 -13.49 19.34 2.81
CA GLY A 361 -13.61 20.75 3.18
C GLY A 361 -14.94 21.39 2.76
N LEU A 362 -15.65 20.80 1.79
CA LEU A 362 -16.98 21.21 1.37
C LEU A 362 -18.12 20.38 2.00
N SER A 363 -17.79 19.40 2.84
CA SER A 363 -18.74 18.41 3.37
C SER A 363 -19.51 17.68 2.26
N LYS A 364 -18.83 17.39 1.15
CA LYS A 364 -19.37 16.72 -0.05
C LYS A 364 -18.88 15.28 -0.23
N LEU A 365 -17.98 14.79 0.62
CA LEU A 365 -17.62 13.37 0.60
C LEU A 365 -18.86 12.52 0.87
N ARG A 366 -19.10 11.54 0.00
CA ARG A 366 -20.22 10.61 0.10
C ARG A 366 -20.15 9.77 1.38
N LEU A 367 -18.95 9.35 1.76
CA LEU A 367 -18.68 8.60 2.97
C LEU A 367 -17.35 9.07 3.59
N GLY A 368 -17.27 9.09 4.92
CA GLY A 368 -16.00 9.28 5.63
C GLY A 368 -15.47 10.71 5.80
N GLY A 369 -16.31 11.74 5.66
CA GLY A 369 -15.91 13.12 5.87
C GLY A 369 -15.61 13.50 7.33
N GLY A 370 -15.07 14.70 7.53
CA GLY A 370 -14.53 15.19 8.81
C GLY A 370 -13.12 14.66 9.09
N LEU A 371 -12.23 14.70 8.09
CA LEU A 371 -10.87 14.21 8.23
C LEU A 371 -10.11 15.01 9.29
N ASN A 372 -9.41 14.31 10.18
CA ASN A 372 -8.56 14.95 11.20
C ASN A 372 -7.15 15.24 10.68
N ASP A 373 -6.38 16.03 11.42
CA ASP A 373 -5.03 16.46 11.04
C ASP A 373 -4.08 15.27 10.72
N THR A 374 -4.20 14.16 11.45
CA THR A 374 -3.40 12.96 11.20
C THR A 374 -3.76 12.29 9.87
N GLN A 375 -5.05 12.21 9.54
CA GLN A 375 -5.51 11.67 8.25
C GLN A 375 -5.09 12.57 7.09
N MET A 376 -5.22 13.89 7.25
CA MET A 376 -4.77 14.87 6.26
C MET A 376 -3.25 14.75 6.01
N ALA A 377 -2.45 14.69 7.07
CA ALA A 377 -1.00 14.50 6.96
C ALA A 377 -0.62 13.15 6.34
N ALA A 378 -1.36 12.08 6.64
CA ALA A 378 -1.13 10.77 6.04
C ALA A 378 -1.43 10.78 4.54
N LEU A 379 -2.52 11.42 4.10
CA LEU A 379 -2.84 11.63 2.69
C LEU A 379 -1.72 12.38 1.96
N ASP A 380 -1.20 13.46 2.56
CA ASP A 380 -0.09 14.23 1.99
C ASP A 380 1.19 13.39 1.86
N ALA A 381 1.50 12.55 2.85
CA ALA A 381 2.60 11.58 2.75
C ALA A 381 2.35 10.54 1.65
N GLY A 382 1.12 10.06 1.50
CA GLY A 382 0.70 9.14 0.44
C GLY A 382 0.90 9.69 -0.98
N ILE A 383 0.64 10.99 -1.19
CA ILE A 383 0.90 11.69 -2.45
C ILE A 383 2.38 11.59 -2.85
N LEU A 384 3.29 11.82 -1.89
CA LEU A 384 4.73 11.79 -2.14
C LEU A 384 5.19 10.36 -2.47
N ARG A 385 4.78 9.37 -1.68
CA ARG A 385 5.10 7.96 -1.92
C ARG A 385 4.57 7.48 -3.28
N ALA A 386 3.38 7.91 -3.69
CA ALA A 386 2.82 7.60 -5.00
C ALA A 386 3.65 8.16 -6.17
N LYS A 387 4.16 9.40 -6.04
CA LYS A 387 5.06 10.01 -7.04
C LYS A 387 6.38 9.25 -7.16
N GLU A 388 6.96 8.82 -6.05
CA GLU A 388 8.19 8.03 -6.08
C GLU A 388 7.99 6.64 -6.67
N GLN A 389 6.84 6.01 -6.41
CA GLN A 389 6.48 4.75 -7.07
C GLN A 389 6.46 4.91 -8.59
N LEU A 390 5.96 6.05 -9.08
CA LEU A 390 6.01 6.38 -10.51
C LEU A 390 7.45 6.54 -11.02
N ASN A 391 8.33 7.19 -10.24
CA ASN A 391 9.76 7.35 -10.60
C ASN A 391 10.50 6.02 -10.67
N LEU A 392 10.09 5.03 -9.87
CA LEU A 392 10.68 3.70 -9.85
C LEU A 392 10.09 2.77 -10.93
N ALA A 393 8.91 3.09 -11.47
CA ALA A 393 8.17 2.19 -12.36
C ALA A 393 8.77 2.10 -13.77
N ALA A 394 9.52 3.11 -14.23
CA ALA A 394 10.02 3.16 -15.59
C ALA A 394 11.34 3.93 -15.72
N THR A 395 12.14 3.59 -16.73
CA THR A 395 13.32 4.36 -17.13
C THR A 395 13.33 4.63 -18.63
N LEU A 396 13.92 5.75 -19.03
CA LEU A 396 14.12 6.12 -20.43
C LEU A 396 15.59 5.95 -20.83
N VAL A 397 15.83 5.32 -21.98
CA VAL A 397 17.17 5.18 -22.59
C VAL A 397 17.11 5.72 -24.01
N VAL A 398 17.85 6.79 -24.29
CA VAL A 398 17.88 7.42 -25.62
C VAL A 398 19.08 6.90 -26.40
N ASP A 399 18.82 6.42 -27.62
CA ASP A 399 19.86 6.19 -28.61
C ASP A 399 19.87 7.34 -29.62
N TYR A 400 20.94 8.13 -29.55
CA TYR A 400 21.14 9.29 -30.39
C TYR A 400 21.27 8.92 -31.88
N ASN A 401 21.97 7.83 -32.20
CA ASN A 401 22.29 7.47 -33.58
C ASN A 401 21.07 6.97 -34.33
N SER A 402 20.22 6.18 -33.65
CA SER A 402 18.96 5.71 -34.22
C SER A 402 17.80 6.68 -34.01
N SER A 403 18.01 7.76 -33.23
CA SER A 403 16.94 8.68 -32.81
C SER A 403 15.74 7.92 -32.24
N THR A 404 16.01 7.07 -31.24
CA THR A 404 14.97 6.31 -30.54
C THR A 404 15.04 6.55 -29.05
N VAL A 405 13.91 6.36 -28.38
CA VAL A 405 13.83 6.27 -26.93
C VAL A 405 13.22 4.93 -26.55
N LYS A 406 13.94 4.19 -25.70
CA LYS A 406 13.49 2.93 -25.10
C LYS A 406 12.91 3.22 -23.72
N ILE A 407 11.72 2.68 -23.46
CA ILE A 407 10.98 2.79 -22.20
C ILE A 407 10.97 1.41 -21.56
N VAL A 408 11.64 1.25 -20.42
CA VAL A 408 11.76 -0.03 -19.72
C VAL A 408 10.74 -0.11 -18.60
N ASN A 409 9.96 -1.20 -18.55
CA ASN A 409 9.04 -1.48 -17.47
C ASN A 409 9.76 -2.16 -16.30
N HIS A 410 9.78 -1.52 -15.13
CA HIS A 410 10.33 -2.06 -13.89
C HIS A 410 9.29 -2.69 -12.96
N THR A 411 8.02 -2.72 -13.37
CA THR A 411 6.91 -3.25 -12.59
C THR A 411 6.68 -4.74 -12.87
N GLY A 412 6.01 -5.41 -11.94
CA GLY A 412 5.65 -6.83 -12.07
C GLY A 412 4.45 -7.10 -12.98
N HIS A 413 3.74 -6.06 -13.42
CA HIS A 413 2.53 -6.12 -14.26
C HIS A 413 2.71 -5.23 -15.50
N LYS A 414 1.67 -5.03 -16.32
CA LYS A 414 1.82 -4.07 -17.43
C LYS A 414 2.07 -2.66 -16.85
N LEU A 415 2.92 -1.90 -17.51
CA LEU A 415 3.10 -0.49 -17.23
C LEU A 415 2.16 0.27 -18.16
N ILE A 416 1.14 0.96 -17.67
CA ILE A 416 0.59 0.98 -16.29
C ILE A 416 -0.50 -0.10 -16.10
N SER A 417 -0.87 -0.42 -14.85
CA SER A 417 -1.96 -1.37 -14.55
C SER A 417 -3.05 -0.74 -13.66
N GLY A 418 -4.06 -1.51 -13.28
CA GLY A 418 -5.25 -1.06 -12.54
C GLY A 418 -6.44 -0.75 -13.47
N TYR A 419 -7.41 0.02 -12.96
CA TYR A 419 -8.59 0.44 -13.73
C TYR A 419 -8.17 1.18 -15.04
N PRO A 420 -8.67 0.73 -16.21
CA PRO A 420 -8.18 1.21 -17.51
C PRO A 420 -8.80 2.53 -18.01
N GLU A 421 -9.99 2.93 -17.53
CA GLU A 421 -10.81 3.99 -18.13
C GLU A 421 -10.17 5.39 -18.07
N GLY A 422 -9.48 5.68 -16.96
CA GLY A 422 -8.96 7.02 -16.68
C GLY A 422 -7.45 7.15 -16.78
N ARG A 423 -6.70 6.04 -16.64
CA ARG A 423 -5.25 6.10 -16.48
C ARG A 423 -4.55 6.05 -17.84
N ARG A 424 -3.54 6.88 -18.02
CA ARG A 424 -2.66 6.82 -19.19
C ARG A 424 -1.26 7.31 -18.89
N MET A 425 -0.32 6.84 -19.69
CA MET A 425 1.03 7.39 -19.76
C MET A 425 1.38 7.73 -21.21
N TRP A 426 2.25 8.72 -21.42
CA TRP A 426 2.68 9.08 -22.78
C TRP A 426 4.04 9.77 -22.78
N ILE A 427 4.65 9.82 -23.96
CA ILE A 427 5.90 10.55 -24.15
C ILE A 427 5.59 11.98 -24.59
N LYS A 428 6.09 12.95 -23.82
CA LYS A 428 6.18 14.35 -24.22
C LYS A 428 7.60 14.66 -24.66
N THR A 429 7.76 15.28 -25.82
CA THR A 429 9.09 15.66 -26.33
C THR A 429 9.13 17.15 -26.65
N THR A 430 10.04 17.88 -26.01
CA THR A 430 10.28 19.31 -26.24
C THR A 430 11.54 19.49 -27.07
N TRP A 431 11.37 19.81 -28.36
CA TRP A 431 12.46 19.99 -29.33
C TRP A 431 12.98 21.43 -29.34
N MET A 432 14.30 21.59 -29.34
CA MET A 432 14.97 22.89 -29.28
C MET A 432 16.14 23.00 -30.27
N ASP A 433 16.48 24.23 -30.66
CA ASP A 433 17.72 24.54 -31.38
C ASP A 433 18.91 24.72 -30.41
N ASP A 434 20.11 24.99 -30.95
CA ASP A 434 21.34 25.22 -30.16
C ASP A 434 21.26 26.45 -29.24
N GLY A 435 20.34 27.37 -29.50
CA GLY A 435 20.10 28.56 -28.69
C GLY A 435 19.06 28.35 -27.59
N GLY A 436 18.52 27.14 -27.44
CA GLY A 436 17.46 26.81 -26.46
C GLY A 436 16.07 27.27 -26.89
N LYS A 437 15.86 27.68 -28.14
CA LYS A 437 14.53 28.05 -28.63
C LYS A 437 13.70 26.80 -28.89
N ILE A 438 12.53 26.70 -28.27
CA ILE A 438 11.56 25.63 -28.54
C ILE A 438 11.06 25.73 -29.99
N LEU A 439 11.21 24.63 -30.72
CA LEU A 439 10.77 24.48 -32.11
C LEU A 439 9.43 23.74 -32.22
N ARG A 440 9.23 22.70 -31.39
CA ARG A 440 8.02 21.86 -31.36
C ARG A 440 7.89 21.16 -30.01
N VAL A 441 6.66 20.97 -29.54
CA VAL A 441 6.35 20.10 -28.39
C VAL A 441 5.38 19.03 -28.86
N ASP A 442 5.82 17.77 -28.79
CA ASP A 442 4.97 16.60 -29.03
C ASP A 442 4.39 16.14 -27.69
N GLY A 443 3.14 15.68 -27.67
CA GLY A 443 2.50 15.16 -26.45
C GLY A 443 2.20 16.23 -25.40
N ASP A 444 1.98 17.47 -25.84
CA ASP A 444 1.80 18.61 -24.94
C ASP A 444 0.51 18.51 -24.10
N TYR A 445 0.61 18.91 -22.83
CA TYR A 445 -0.50 18.99 -21.88
C TYR A 445 -0.83 20.45 -21.59
N GLY A 446 -2.09 20.85 -21.76
CA GLY A 446 -2.53 22.20 -21.46
C GLY A 446 -3.97 22.45 -21.87
N GLU A 447 -4.35 23.72 -21.98
CA GLU A 447 -5.72 24.10 -22.34
C GLU A 447 -6.12 23.54 -23.72
N ILE A 448 -7.32 22.94 -23.79
CA ILE A 448 -7.86 22.31 -25.01
C ILE A 448 -8.98 23.13 -25.67
N GLY A 449 -9.23 24.35 -25.19
CA GLY A 449 -10.29 25.23 -25.70
C GLY A 449 -11.70 24.90 -25.21
N VAL A 450 -11.83 24.02 -24.20
CA VAL A 450 -13.10 23.66 -23.55
C VAL A 450 -13.22 24.45 -22.25
N ILE A 451 -14.39 25.05 -22.00
CA ILE A 451 -14.69 25.81 -20.78
C ILE A 451 -15.85 25.12 -20.06
N VAL A 452 -15.60 24.71 -18.82
CA VAL A 452 -16.61 24.07 -17.95
C VAL A 452 -16.67 24.84 -16.64
N ASN A 453 -17.87 25.26 -16.24
CA ASN A 453 -18.09 26.06 -15.04
C ASN A 453 -17.19 27.32 -14.96
N GLY A 454 -16.87 27.92 -16.11
CA GLY A 454 -16.00 29.10 -16.22
C GLY A 454 -14.50 28.82 -16.11
N VAL A 455 -14.08 27.55 -16.06
CA VAL A 455 -12.68 27.12 -15.97
C VAL A 455 -12.23 26.51 -17.30
N ASN A 456 -11.05 26.89 -17.79
CA ASN A 456 -10.44 26.26 -18.97
C ASN A 456 -9.98 24.83 -18.61
N VAL A 457 -10.52 23.84 -19.30
CA VAL A 457 -10.12 22.44 -19.15
C VAL A 457 -8.71 22.24 -19.71
N ARG A 458 -7.85 21.57 -18.93
CA ARG A 458 -6.50 21.16 -19.33
C ARG A 458 -6.44 19.65 -19.53
N SER A 459 -5.88 19.21 -20.65
CA SER A 459 -5.69 17.80 -21.02
C SER A 459 -4.55 17.68 -22.05
N ILE A 460 -4.31 16.48 -22.58
CA ILE A 460 -3.45 16.29 -23.75
C ILE A 460 -4.07 17.06 -24.92
N LYS A 461 -3.32 18.02 -25.48
CA LYS A 461 -3.85 18.94 -26.52
C LYS A 461 -4.28 18.21 -27.78
N ASN A 462 -3.46 17.27 -28.25
CA ASN A 462 -3.73 16.49 -29.44
C ASN A 462 -3.53 14.99 -29.19
N LEU A 463 -4.62 14.27 -28.92
CA LEU A 463 -4.60 12.80 -28.75
C LEU A 463 -4.21 12.05 -30.04
N GLY A 464 -4.37 12.67 -31.20
CA GLY A 464 -4.07 12.10 -32.51
C GLY A 464 -2.73 12.56 -33.10
N ASP A 465 -1.85 13.15 -32.29
CA ASP A 465 -0.53 13.57 -32.78
C ASP A 465 0.32 12.33 -33.15
N PRO A 466 0.73 12.17 -34.42
CA PRO A 466 1.51 11.03 -34.86
C PRO A 466 2.92 10.97 -34.24
N ASN A 467 3.39 12.05 -33.60
CA ASN A 467 4.68 12.08 -32.88
C ASN A 467 4.52 11.74 -31.39
N THR A 468 3.30 11.52 -30.92
CA THR A 468 3.02 11.19 -29.52
C THR A 468 2.64 9.73 -29.39
N LYS A 469 3.33 9.01 -28.51
CA LYS A 469 2.96 7.64 -28.12
C LYS A 469 2.23 7.67 -26.77
N ILE A 470 0.96 7.32 -26.79
CA ILE A 470 0.11 7.15 -25.59
C ILE A 470 -0.07 5.66 -25.31
N TYR A 471 0.11 5.27 -24.06
CA TYR A 471 -0.08 3.92 -23.55
C TYR A 471 -1.29 3.89 -22.62
N GLU A 472 -2.27 3.08 -22.97
CA GLU A 472 -3.60 3.02 -22.35
C GLU A 472 -4.32 1.73 -22.77
N ALA A 473 -5.41 1.42 -22.07
CA ALA A 473 -6.29 0.32 -22.40
C ALA A 473 -7.70 0.86 -22.61
N HIS A 474 -8.33 0.56 -23.75
CA HIS A 474 -9.69 0.99 -24.07
C HIS A 474 -10.59 -0.22 -24.22
N TYR A 475 -11.68 -0.22 -23.47
CA TYR A 475 -12.65 -1.29 -23.45
C TYR A 475 -13.93 -0.79 -24.13
N GLY A 476 -14.82 -1.70 -24.48
CA GLY A 476 -16.01 -1.31 -25.20
C GLY A 476 -17.07 -2.39 -25.30
N ILE A 477 -18.04 -2.09 -26.14
CA ILE A 477 -19.16 -2.96 -26.48
C ILE A 477 -19.04 -3.32 -27.96
N ASP A 478 -19.27 -4.58 -28.31
CA ASP A 478 -19.49 -4.95 -29.71
C ASP A 478 -20.96 -4.92 -30.11
N GLN A 479 -21.20 -4.94 -31.41
CA GLN A 479 -22.53 -4.87 -32.00
C GLN A 479 -23.46 -5.99 -31.52
N GLN A 480 -22.96 -7.21 -31.30
CA GLN A 480 -23.81 -8.34 -30.93
C GLN A 480 -24.32 -8.18 -29.50
N TRP A 481 -23.44 -7.75 -28.60
CA TRP A 481 -23.83 -7.44 -27.24
C TRP A 481 -24.75 -6.21 -27.17
N ALA A 482 -24.49 -5.17 -27.97
CA ALA A 482 -25.38 -4.01 -28.07
C ALA A 482 -26.79 -4.39 -28.53
N ALA A 483 -26.91 -5.26 -29.54
CA ALA A 483 -28.21 -5.77 -30.01
C ALA A 483 -28.93 -6.56 -28.92
N GLN A 484 -28.21 -7.42 -28.18
CA GLN A 484 -28.75 -8.18 -27.06
C GLN A 484 -29.23 -7.26 -25.92
N LEU A 485 -28.48 -6.20 -25.58
CA LEU A 485 -28.89 -5.22 -24.57
C LEU A 485 -30.19 -4.49 -24.98
N VAL A 486 -30.33 -4.09 -26.25
CA VAL A 486 -31.57 -3.50 -26.77
C VAL A 486 -32.74 -4.48 -26.67
N GLU A 487 -32.53 -5.76 -26.99
CA GLU A 487 -33.55 -6.82 -26.83
C GLU A 487 -33.95 -7.04 -25.36
N LEU A 488 -33.00 -6.88 -24.44
CA LEU A 488 -33.22 -6.93 -22.99
C LEU A 488 -33.90 -5.67 -22.43
N GLY A 489 -34.17 -4.67 -23.27
CA GLY A 489 -34.94 -3.47 -22.92
C GLY A 489 -34.10 -2.25 -22.53
N TYR A 490 -32.79 -2.27 -22.78
CA TYR A 490 -31.97 -1.08 -22.57
C TYR A 490 -32.38 0.04 -23.54
N PRO A 491 -32.31 1.33 -23.13
CA PRO A 491 -32.70 2.44 -23.99
C PRO A 491 -31.81 2.52 -25.23
N ASN A 492 -32.42 2.57 -26.42
CA ASN A 492 -31.70 2.77 -27.67
C ASN A 492 -30.87 4.08 -27.67
N ASN A 493 -31.35 5.10 -26.95
CA ASN A 493 -30.68 6.39 -26.83
C ASN A 493 -29.67 6.47 -25.67
N LEU A 494 -29.31 5.34 -25.04
CA LEU A 494 -28.21 5.30 -24.06
C LEU A 494 -26.93 5.75 -24.76
N ALA A 495 -26.39 6.89 -24.34
CA ALA A 495 -25.15 7.44 -24.87
C ALA A 495 -23.98 6.55 -24.45
N LEU A 496 -23.17 6.07 -25.41
CA LEU A 496 -22.01 5.24 -25.13
C LEU A 496 -20.73 6.07 -24.93
N SER A 497 -20.62 7.22 -25.58
CA SER A 497 -19.52 8.15 -25.36
C SER A 497 -19.88 9.57 -25.76
N TYR A 498 -19.05 10.51 -25.34
CA TYR A 498 -19.22 11.93 -25.58
C TYR A 498 -18.03 12.50 -26.35
N ASP A 499 -18.27 13.51 -27.16
CA ASP A 499 -17.22 14.26 -27.82
C ASP A 499 -16.47 15.12 -26.79
N ARG A 500 -15.14 14.95 -26.75
CA ARG A 500 -14.28 15.60 -25.76
C ARG A 500 -14.35 17.13 -25.76
N ASN A 501 -14.75 17.73 -26.88
CA ASN A 501 -14.76 19.19 -27.06
C ASN A 501 -16.15 19.79 -26.85
N SER A 502 -17.17 19.20 -27.48
CA SER A 502 -18.55 19.70 -27.44
C SER A 502 -19.38 19.11 -26.28
N GLY A 503 -19.03 17.92 -25.79
CA GLY A 503 -19.86 17.13 -24.88
C GLY A 503 -21.07 16.47 -25.56
N ASP A 504 -21.20 16.57 -26.88
CA ASP A 504 -22.28 15.94 -27.62
C ASP A 504 -22.13 14.41 -27.63
N VAL A 505 -23.25 13.68 -27.65
CA VAL A 505 -23.26 12.22 -27.77
C VAL A 505 -22.65 11.82 -29.11
N LYS A 506 -21.59 10.99 -29.08
CA LYS A 506 -20.91 10.49 -30.28
C LYS A 506 -21.57 9.26 -30.89
N GLN A 507 -22.08 8.39 -30.03
CA GLN A 507 -22.68 7.11 -30.39
C GLN A 507 -23.67 6.74 -29.30
N ASN A 508 -24.82 6.19 -29.68
CA ASN A 508 -25.73 5.53 -28.76
C ASN A 508 -25.82 4.01 -28.98
N LEU A 509 -26.40 3.32 -28.00
CA LEU A 509 -26.54 1.86 -27.99
C LEU A 509 -27.32 1.35 -29.21
N GLY A 510 -28.41 2.03 -29.60
CA GLY A 510 -29.24 1.63 -30.74
C GLY A 510 -28.51 1.75 -32.08
N GLU A 511 -27.70 2.79 -32.26
CA GLU A 511 -26.83 2.95 -33.42
C GLU A 511 -25.79 1.83 -33.51
N LEU A 512 -25.19 1.45 -32.37
CA LEU A 512 -24.23 0.35 -32.34
C LEU A 512 -24.93 -0.97 -32.65
N ALA A 513 -26.09 -1.24 -32.05
CA ALA A 513 -26.89 -2.44 -32.31
C ALA A 513 -27.29 -2.60 -33.79
N LEU A 514 -27.46 -1.51 -34.53
CA LEU A 514 -27.79 -1.52 -35.97
C LEU A 514 -26.56 -1.49 -36.89
N SER A 515 -25.36 -1.42 -36.33
CA SER A 515 -24.11 -1.42 -37.10
C SER A 515 -23.80 -2.80 -37.70
N PRO A 516 -22.84 -2.91 -38.63
CA PRO A 516 -22.41 -4.22 -39.14
C PRO A 516 -21.90 -5.15 -38.03
N ALA A 517 -22.14 -6.46 -38.17
CA ALA A 517 -21.64 -7.46 -37.23
C ALA A 517 -20.11 -7.38 -37.07
N GLY A 518 -19.63 -7.49 -35.83
CA GLY A 518 -18.21 -7.33 -35.47
C GLY A 518 -17.75 -5.88 -35.34
N THR A 519 -18.64 -4.89 -35.46
CA THR A 519 -18.33 -3.50 -35.09
C THR A 519 -18.15 -3.43 -33.57
N GLU A 520 -17.05 -2.84 -33.13
CA GLU A 520 -16.78 -2.53 -31.73
C GLU A 520 -16.79 -1.02 -31.51
N PHE A 521 -17.17 -0.59 -30.31
CA PHE A 521 -17.17 0.81 -29.95
C PHE A 521 -16.69 1.01 -28.51
N GLU A 522 -15.73 1.93 -28.33
CA GLU A 522 -15.15 2.27 -27.03
C GLU A 522 -16.17 3.00 -26.13
N THR A 523 -16.26 2.59 -24.87
CA THR A 523 -17.14 3.23 -23.89
C THR A 523 -16.62 3.03 -22.47
N PHE A 524 -16.96 3.98 -21.60
CA PHE A 524 -16.63 3.95 -20.17
C PHE A 524 -17.75 3.33 -19.30
N HIS A 525 -18.80 2.77 -19.93
CA HIS A 525 -19.84 1.99 -19.26
C HIS A 525 -19.26 0.64 -18.77
N PHE A 526 -18.50 0.70 -17.68
CA PHE A 526 -17.72 -0.38 -17.08
C PHE A 526 -18.47 -1.71 -17.00
N VAL A 527 -19.72 -1.71 -16.50
CA VAL A 527 -20.48 -2.94 -16.30
C VAL A 527 -21.07 -3.51 -17.58
N LEU A 528 -21.02 -2.77 -18.69
CA LEU A 528 -21.52 -3.20 -20.01
C LEU A 528 -20.40 -3.64 -20.96
N ASN A 529 -19.15 -3.28 -20.69
CA ASN A 529 -18.02 -3.59 -21.56
C ASN A 529 -17.77 -5.09 -21.70
N ASN A 530 -17.77 -5.59 -22.94
CA ASN A 530 -17.56 -7.00 -23.27
C ASN A 530 -16.37 -7.25 -24.22
N VAL A 531 -15.67 -6.21 -24.66
CA VAL A 531 -14.46 -6.33 -25.49
C VAL A 531 -13.33 -5.45 -24.98
N VAL A 532 -12.09 -5.95 -25.12
CA VAL A 532 -10.86 -5.15 -24.95
C VAL A 532 -10.46 -4.65 -26.34
N HIS A 533 -10.86 -3.43 -26.67
CA HIS A 533 -10.65 -2.84 -27.99
C HIS A 533 -9.18 -2.51 -28.26
N LYS A 534 -8.47 -2.05 -27.22
CA LYS A 534 -7.05 -1.68 -27.27
C LYS A 534 -6.41 -1.96 -25.92
N ASP A 535 -5.19 -2.49 -25.95
CA ASP A 535 -4.30 -2.50 -24.79
C ASP A 535 -2.87 -2.48 -25.30
N ASN A 536 -2.25 -1.32 -25.26
CA ASN A 536 -0.85 -1.14 -25.66
C ASN A 536 0.02 -0.80 -24.45
N ARG A 537 -0.32 -1.27 -23.24
CA ARG A 537 0.48 -1.06 -22.03
C ARG A 537 1.67 -2.03 -22.06
N ILE A 538 2.84 -1.58 -21.62
CA ILE A 538 4.11 -2.30 -21.80
C ILE A 538 4.13 -3.54 -20.88
N PRO A 539 4.32 -4.77 -21.40
CA PRO A 539 4.35 -5.99 -20.59
C PRO A 539 5.43 -6.02 -19.49
N PRO A 540 5.26 -6.81 -18.42
CA PRO A 540 6.32 -7.05 -17.44
C PRO A 540 7.39 -8.02 -17.96
N TYR A 541 8.54 -8.06 -17.28
CA TYR A 541 9.63 -8.97 -17.60
C TYR A 541 9.18 -10.44 -17.64
N GLY A 542 9.43 -11.08 -18.79
CA GLY A 542 9.17 -12.49 -19.01
C GLY A 542 7.68 -12.85 -19.11
N MET A 543 6.80 -11.90 -19.43
CA MET A 543 5.38 -12.18 -19.66
C MET A 543 5.22 -13.23 -20.76
N ASP A 544 4.73 -14.41 -20.38
CA ASP A 544 4.51 -15.55 -21.27
C ASP A 544 3.18 -15.43 -22.01
N TYR A 545 3.20 -15.60 -23.34
CA TYR A 545 2.02 -15.46 -24.17
C TYR A 545 0.90 -16.43 -23.79
N GLU A 546 1.20 -17.72 -23.60
CA GLU A 546 0.15 -18.72 -23.34
C GLU A 546 -0.49 -18.55 -21.95
N THR A 547 0.32 -18.16 -20.96
CA THR A 547 -0.18 -17.84 -19.63
C THR A 547 -1.06 -16.60 -19.67
N ALA A 548 -0.62 -15.54 -20.37
CA ALA A 548 -1.43 -14.32 -20.55
C ALA A 548 -2.74 -14.59 -21.30
N ARG A 549 -2.71 -15.42 -22.35
CA ARG A 549 -3.88 -15.80 -23.15
C ARG A 549 -4.92 -16.53 -22.30
N LYS A 550 -4.52 -17.54 -21.53
CA LYS A 550 -5.41 -18.28 -20.63
C LYS A 550 -6.05 -17.42 -19.54
N ARG A 551 -5.43 -16.26 -19.25
CA ARG A 551 -5.86 -15.30 -18.24
C ARG A 551 -6.52 -14.05 -18.80
N ASN A 552 -6.85 -14.03 -20.10
CA ASN A 552 -7.41 -12.86 -20.78
C ASN A 552 -6.61 -11.56 -20.52
N ALA A 553 -5.28 -11.67 -20.50
CA ALA A 553 -4.36 -10.59 -20.16
C ALA A 553 -3.44 -10.22 -21.33
N LEU A 554 -3.75 -10.63 -22.56
CA LEU A 554 -2.92 -10.29 -23.72
C LEU A 554 -2.97 -8.78 -23.98
N PRO A 555 -1.88 -8.16 -24.45
CA PRO A 555 -1.96 -6.90 -25.17
C PRO A 555 -2.90 -7.03 -26.39
N VAL A 556 -3.49 -5.93 -26.84
CA VAL A 556 -4.35 -5.89 -28.03
C VAL A 556 -3.79 -4.86 -29.03
N PRO A 557 -3.28 -5.29 -30.21
CA PRO A 557 -3.26 -6.67 -30.74
C PRO A 557 -2.28 -7.61 -30.00
N ALA A 558 -2.49 -8.92 -30.08
CA ALA A 558 -1.75 -9.93 -29.30
C ALA A 558 -0.28 -10.16 -29.75
N ASP A 559 0.12 -9.67 -30.92
CA ASP A 559 1.46 -9.86 -31.49
C ASP A 559 2.41 -8.67 -31.27
N GLN A 560 1.94 -7.60 -30.63
CA GLN A 560 2.80 -6.46 -30.27
C GLN A 560 3.85 -6.85 -29.21
N TYR A 561 4.88 -6.00 -29.03
CA TYR A 561 6.02 -6.26 -28.14
C TYR A 561 6.70 -7.61 -28.41
N GLY A 562 6.82 -7.99 -29.68
CA GLY A 562 7.44 -9.26 -30.09
C GLY A 562 6.62 -10.51 -29.72
N GLY A 563 5.39 -10.33 -29.23
CA GLY A 563 4.50 -11.39 -28.75
C GLY A 563 4.07 -12.42 -29.80
N GLY A 564 3.32 -13.40 -29.31
CA GLY A 564 2.72 -14.47 -30.11
C GLY A 564 2.90 -15.86 -29.48
N PRO A 565 2.19 -16.88 -30.00
CA PRO A 565 2.23 -18.24 -29.47
C PRO A 565 3.66 -18.77 -29.30
N GLY A 566 3.96 -19.30 -28.11
CA GLY A 566 5.27 -19.84 -27.74
C GLY A 566 6.37 -18.80 -27.49
N LYS A 567 6.03 -17.51 -27.38
CA LYS A 567 6.98 -16.43 -27.08
C LYS A 567 6.71 -15.76 -25.74
N GLN A 568 7.70 -14.98 -25.29
CA GLN A 568 7.56 -14.00 -24.23
C GLN A 568 7.55 -12.59 -24.85
N TYR A 569 6.81 -11.69 -24.24
CA TYR A 569 6.77 -10.29 -24.65
C TYR A 569 8.03 -9.54 -24.23
N ASP A 570 8.42 -8.55 -25.04
CA ASP A 570 9.36 -7.52 -24.64
C ASP A 570 8.78 -6.69 -23.47
N TYR A 571 9.59 -6.48 -22.44
CA TYR A 571 9.25 -5.69 -21.25
C TYR A 571 9.56 -4.20 -21.43
N TYR A 572 9.73 -3.78 -22.67
CA TYR A 572 10.06 -2.42 -23.04
C TYR A 572 9.38 -2.08 -24.36
N ASP A 573 9.20 -0.79 -24.60
CA ASP A 573 8.86 -0.26 -25.92
C ASP A 573 10.05 0.56 -26.45
N THR A 574 10.21 0.62 -27.77
CA THR A 574 11.19 1.50 -28.42
C THR A 574 10.46 2.41 -29.40
N VAL A 575 10.40 3.69 -29.06
CA VAL A 575 9.70 4.70 -29.84
C VAL A 575 10.70 5.47 -30.69
N ALA A 576 10.42 5.55 -31.99
CA ALA A 576 11.16 6.40 -32.90
C ALA A 576 10.87 7.87 -32.60
N LEU A 577 11.93 8.67 -32.44
CA LEU A 577 11.86 10.11 -32.32
C LEU A 577 11.86 10.74 -33.72
N ASN A 578 11.17 11.88 -33.86
CA ASN A 578 11.06 12.59 -35.13
C ASN A 578 11.56 14.04 -35.02
N PRO A 579 12.87 14.31 -34.94
CA PRO A 579 13.40 15.66 -34.77
C PRO A 579 12.90 16.62 -35.88
N PRO A 580 12.27 17.77 -35.55
CA PRO A 580 11.94 18.78 -36.56
C PRO A 580 13.20 19.43 -37.13
N SER A 581 13.08 20.04 -38.31
CA SER A 581 14.19 20.74 -38.94
C SER A 581 14.76 21.83 -38.03
N GLY A 582 16.08 21.84 -37.84
CA GLY A 582 16.78 22.77 -36.96
C GLY A 582 16.87 22.35 -35.50
N ALA A 583 16.22 21.25 -35.09
CA ALA A 583 16.39 20.71 -33.75
C ALA A 583 17.78 20.09 -33.60
N THR A 584 18.47 20.46 -32.54
CA THR A 584 19.78 19.90 -32.17
C THR A 584 19.73 19.20 -30.82
N ASN A 585 18.68 19.45 -30.04
CA ASN A 585 18.47 18.82 -28.77
C ASN A 585 16.98 18.73 -28.40
N ALA A 586 16.64 17.84 -27.47
CA ALA A 586 15.29 17.71 -26.92
C ALA A 586 15.30 17.17 -25.48
N VAL A 587 14.28 17.57 -24.71
CA VAL A 587 13.92 16.94 -23.44
C VAL A 587 12.75 15.99 -23.70
N ILE A 588 12.89 14.73 -23.27
CA ILE A 588 11.91 13.67 -23.43
C ILE A 588 11.44 13.27 -22.05
N GLU A 589 10.13 13.30 -21.82
CA GLU A 589 9.49 13.02 -20.54
C GLU A 589 8.44 11.91 -20.71
N LEU A 590 8.50 10.89 -19.87
CA LEU A 590 7.41 9.93 -19.72
C LEU A 590 6.44 10.48 -18.66
N LEU A 591 5.25 10.86 -19.10
CA LEU A 591 4.22 11.44 -18.28
C LEU A 591 3.20 10.39 -17.85
N TYR A 592 2.67 10.51 -16.63
CA TYR A 592 1.57 9.71 -16.12
C TYR A 592 0.43 10.58 -15.59
N GLN A 593 -0.78 10.29 -16.06
CA GLN A 593 -2.01 10.92 -15.60
C GLN A 593 -2.91 9.86 -14.91
N PRO A 594 -3.31 10.08 -13.65
CA PRO A 594 -4.16 9.13 -12.93
C PRO A 594 -5.60 9.09 -13.43
N THR A 595 -6.13 10.20 -13.99
CA THR A 595 -7.49 10.27 -14.53
C THR A 595 -7.57 11.29 -15.68
N SER A 596 -8.20 10.88 -16.78
CA SER A 596 -8.38 11.64 -18.02
C SER A 596 -9.56 12.63 -17.95
N TRP A 597 -9.48 13.71 -18.74
CA TRP A 597 -10.64 14.59 -18.97
C TRP A 597 -11.83 13.81 -19.55
N GLU A 598 -11.55 12.93 -20.52
CA GLU A 598 -12.56 12.16 -21.22
C GLU A 598 -13.39 11.29 -20.25
N TYR A 599 -12.74 10.72 -19.22
CA TYR A 599 -13.44 9.95 -18.20
C TYR A 599 -14.21 10.85 -17.22
N ILE A 600 -13.63 11.97 -16.77
CA ILE A 600 -14.33 12.93 -15.88
C ILE A 600 -15.59 13.49 -16.56
N GLN A 601 -15.48 13.86 -17.84
CA GLN A 601 -16.63 14.31 -18.63
C GLN A 601 -17.71 13.23 -18.72
N PHE A 602 -17.31 11.98 -18.96
CA PHE A 602 -18.24 10.87 -18.98
C PHE A 602 -18.94 10.66 -17.63
N LEU A 603 -18.20 10.68 -16.52
CA LEU A 603 -18.76 10.50 -15.18
C LEU A 603 -19.82 11.57 -14.85
N ASP A 604 -19.64 12.81 -15.29
CA ASP A 604 -20.62 13.89 -15.12
C ASP A 604 -21.82 13.74 -16.06
N LEU A 605 -21.59 13.54 -17.36
CA LEU A 605 -22.65 13.54 -18.36
C LEU A 605 -23.50 12.26 -18.37
N ALA A 606 -22.90 11.10 -18.07
CA ALA A 606 -23.59 9.82 -18.07
C ALA A 606 -24.36 9.53 -16.78
N ASN A 607 -24.04 10.20 -15.68
CA ASN A 607 -24.77 10.02 -14.42
C ASN A 607 -26.20 10.57 -14.55
N ASN A 608 -27.16 9.66 -14.64
CA ASN A 608 -28.58 9.97 -14.81
C ASN A 608 -29.43 9.51 -13.62
N GLN A 609 -28.78 9.31 -12.47
CA GLN A 609 -29.40 8.86 -11.24
C GLN A 609 -30.62 9.73 -10.86
N PRO A 610 -31.71 9.14 -10.34
CA PRO A 610 -32.93 9.89 -10.05
C PRO A 610 -32.71 11.06 -9.08
N VAL A 611 -33.43 12.16 -9.29
CA VAL A 611 -33.36 13.33 -8.40
C VAL A 611 -33.71 12.93 -6.95
N GLY A 612 -32.84 13.29 -6.01
CA GLY A 612 -32.93 12.95 -4.59
C GLY A 612 -32.41 11.55 -4.23
N SER A 613 -31.90 10.78 -5.19
CA SER A 613 -31.27 9.47 -4.91
C SER A 613 -29.92 9.65 -4.21
N PHE A 614 -29.43 8.56 -3.61
CA PHE A 614 -28.15 8.58 -2.90
C PHE A 614 -27.01 8.99 -3.84
N LEU A 615 -26.98 8.53 -5.09
CA LEU A 615 -25.87 8.74 -6.03
C LEU A 615 -26.07 9.88 -7.05
N GLU A 616 -27.15 10.67 -6.90
CA GLU A 616 -27.56 11.72 -7.85
C GLU A 616 -26.42 12.66 -8.29
N ASN A 617 -25.58 13.10 -7.36
CA ASN A 617 -24.64 14.20 -7.59
C ASN A 617 -23.18 13.76 -7.73
N GLU A 618 -22.88 12.46 -7.67
CA GLU A 618 -21.49 11.98 -7.59
C GLU A 618 -20.68 12.34 -8.84
N GLY A 619 -21.27 12.28 -10.03
CA GLY A 619 -20.61 12.72 -11.27
C GLY A 619 -20.23 14.21 -11.25
N LYS A 620 -21.16 15.06 -10.77
CA LYS A 620 -20.94 16.51 -10.64
C LYS A 620 -19.91 16.85 -9.57
N TYR A 621 -19.93 16.15 -8.44
CA TYR A 621 -18.94 16.33 -7.38
C TYR A 621 -17.54 15.90 -7.83
N MET A 622 -17.45 14.82 -8.61
CA MET A 622 -16.20 14.38 -9.21
C MET A 622 -15.64 15.42 -10.18
N LEU A 623 -16.49 15.97 -11.08
CA LEU A 623 -16.10 17.06 -11.97
C LEU A 623 -15.67 18.32 -11.21
N GLU A 624 -16.42 18.71 -10.17
CA GLU A 624 -16.10 19.86 -9.33
C GLU A 624 -14.74 19.69 -8.64
N ALA A 625 -14.49 18.53 -8.04
CA ALA A 625 -13.20 18.22 -7.42
C ALA A 625 -12.07 18.29 -8.46
N TRP A 626 -12.26 17.69 -9.64
CA TRP A 626 -11.27 17.70 -10.72
C TRP A 626 -10.90 19.10 -11.20
N LEU A 627 -11.89 19.97 -11.44
CA LEU A 627 -11.65 21.35 -11.87
C LEU A 627 -10.90 22.20 -10.81
N ASN A 628 -11.09 21.91 -9.52
CA ASN A 628 -10.57 22.74 -8.42
C ASN A 628 -9.29 22.20 -7.77
N THR A 629 -8.79 21.03 -8.20
CA THR A 629 -7.59 20.38 -7.64
C THR A 629 -6.52 20.10 -8.68
N GLY A 630 -6.43 20.96 -9.71
CA GLY A 630 -5.37 20.87 -10.70
C GLY A 630 -5.57 19.80 -11.78
N MET A 631 -6.80 19.30 -11.96
CA MET A 631 -7.20 18.52 -13.15
C MET A 631 -6.35 17.27 -13.41
N ALA A 632 -5.85 16.64 -12.33
CA ALA A 632 -4.93 15.50 -12.42
C ALA A 632 -3.76 15.77 -13.41
N GLU A 633 -3.15 16.96 -13.30
CA GLU A 633 -2.01 17.36 -14.14
C GLU A 633 -0.91 16.30 -14.08
N PRO A 634 -0.43 15.78 -15.23
CA PRO A 634 0.44 14.62 -15.28
C PRO A 634 1.76 14.80 -14.53
N TYR A 635 2.24 13.69 -13.96
CA TYR A 635 3.52 13.61 -13.29
C TYR A 635 4.59 13.06 -14.22
N VAL A 636 5.79 13.65 -14.20
CA VAL A 636 6.96 13.15 -14.95
C VAL A 636 7.53 11.94 -14.20
N MET A 637 7.32 10.74 -14.74
CA MET A 637 7.85 9.50 -14.18
C MET A 637 9.36 9.35 -14.43
N ALA A 638 9.80 9.74 -15.63
CA ALA A 638 11.17 9.62 -16.06
C ALA A 638 11.45 10.67 -17.13
N SER A 639 12.69 11.15 -17.18
CA SER A 639 13.15 12.06 -18.23
C SER A 639 14.49 11.60 -18.82
N ALA A 640 14.72 11.99 -20.06
CA ALA A 640 15.98 11.81 -20.76
C ALA A 640 16.18 12.93 -21.78
N THR A 641 17.39 13.05 -22.32
CA THR A 641 17.72 14.04 -23.34
C THR A 641 18.16 13.40 -24.64
N TRP A 642 17.81 14.05 -25.74
CA TRP A 642 18.41 13.82 -27.05
C TRP A 642 19.31 15.02 -27.40
N GLY A 643 20.53 14.79 -27.87
CA GLY A 643 21.51 15.85 -28.11
C GLY A 643 22.04 16.50 -26.82
N ASN A 644 22.42 17.79 -26.89
CA ASN A 644 23.00 18.54 -25.76
C ASN A 644 21.95 19.34 -24.96
N ALA A 645 20.73 18.83 -24.79
CA ALA A 645 19.68 19.56 -24.07
C ALA A 645 20.10 19.75 -22.61
N GLN A 646 20.02 20.98 -22.12
CA GLN A 646 20.22 21.26 -20.70
C GLN A 646 18.97 20.81 -19.93
N VAL A 647 19.15 19.87 -19.01
CA VAL A 647 18.11 19.44 -18.07
C VAL A 647 18.05 20.44 -16.91
N CYS A 648 16.95 20.43 -16.17
CA CYS A 648 16.93 20.88 -14.78
C CYS A 648 18.15 20.30 -14.03
N ASP A 649 19.17 21.14 -13.80
CA ASP A 649 20.49 20.76 -13.27
C ASP A 649 20.74 21.48 -11.94
N VAL A 650 19.89 21.20 -10.96
CA VAL A 650 20.19 21.57 -9.56
C VAL A 650 21.12 20.50 -9.00
N PRO A 651 22.35 20.84 -8.54
CA PRO A 651 23.29 19.85 -8.06
C PRO A 651 22.75 19.12 -6.82
N ILE A 652 22.99 17.80 -6.76
CA ILE A 652 22.56 16.97 -5.63
C ILE A 652 23.40 17.32 -4.39
N PRO A 653 22.80 17.73 -3.26
CA PRO A 653 23.53 17.90 -2.00
C PRO A 653 23.98 16.55 -1.43
N THR A 654 25.06 16.53 -0.67
CA THR A 654 25.49 15.37 0.12
C THR A 654 25.03 15.56 1.56
N LEU A 655 24.28 14.60 2.10
CA LEU A 655 23.93 14.55 3.51
C LEU A 655 25.20 14.14 4.28
N GLN A 656 25.69 15.02 5.15
CA GLN A 656 26.97 14.86 5.81
C GLN A 656 26.85 14.18 7.17
N ALA A 657 25.80 14.49 7.94
CA ALA A 657 25.52 13.87 9.22
C ALA A 657 24.03 13.90 9.57
N ALA A 658 23.61 12.93 10.37
CA ALA A 658 22.40 12.93 11.17
C ALA A 658 22.81 12.65 12.62
N THR A 659 22.95 13.70 13.44
CA THR A 659 23.45 13.60 14.82
C THR A 659 22.29 13.43 15.80
N PRO A 660 22.20 12.30 16.53
CA PRO A 660 21.09 12.07 17.45
C PRO A 660 21.22 12.92 18.72
N GLY A 661 20.11 13.52 19.13
CA GLY A 661 19.87 14.12 20.44
C GLY A 661 18.73 13.40 21.16
N SER A 662 18.22 13.98 22.26
CA SER A 662 17.05 13.41 22.93
C SER A 662 15.77 13.84 22.24
N THR A 663 14.99 12.88 21.76
CA THR A 663 13.77 13.10 20.96
C THR A 663 14.01 13.97 19.72
N GLU A 664 15.24 14.02 19.24
CA GLU A 664 15.65 14.87 18.13
C GLU A 664 16.81 14.29 17.34
N VAL A 665 16.95 14.71 16.08
CA VAL A 665 18.11 14.44 15.23
C VAL A 665 18.45 15.73 14.48
N THR A 666 19.71 16.16 14.58
CA THR A 666 20.21 17.30 13.80
C THR A 666 20.92 16.83 12.55
N SER A 667 20.38 17.17 11.40
CA SER A 667 20.92 16.85 10.08
C SER A 667 21.67 18.04 9.48
N ASN A 668 22.75 17.77 8.75
CA ASN A 668 23.50 18.78 7.99
C ASN A 668 23.97 18.24 6.63
N TRP A 669 24.09 19.12 5.64
CA TRP A 669 24.45 18.77 4.27
C TRP A 669 25.26 19.85 3.57
N THR A 670 25.87 19.48 2.45
CA THR A 670 26.68 20.40 1.63
C THR A 670 25.83 21.49 0.99
N THR A 671 26.36 22.73 0.97
CA THR A 671 25.82 23.80 0.12
C THR A 671 26.05 23.50 -1.36
N VAL A 672 25.05 23.80 -2.20
CA VAL A 672 25.06 23.67 -3.66
C VAL A 672 24.38 24.89 -4.29
N ALA A 673 24.48 25.05 -5.61
CA ALA A 673 23.81 26.13 -6.33
C ALA A 673 22.28 25.89 -6.36
N ALA A 674 21.57 26.39 -5.36
CA ALA A 674 20.13 26.21 -5.16
C ALA A 674 19.49 27.41 -4.44
N GLU A 675 18.16 27.53 -4.53
CA GLU A 675 17.36 28.50 -3.77
C GLU A 675 16.98 27.98 -2.38
N GLY A 676 16.85 26.66 -2.22
CA GLY A 676 16.61 26.02 -0.94
C GLY A 676 16.70 24.50 -0.96
N TYR A 677 16.35 23.88 0.18
CA TYR A 677 16.44 22.44 0.43
C TYR A 677 15.15 21.87 1.03
N ASN A 678 14.86 20.62 0.70
CA ASN A 678 13.83 19.81 1.34
C ASN A 678 14.48 18.61 2.03
N LEU A 679 14.21 18.44 3.33
CA LEU A 679 14.63 17.28 4.11
C LEU A 679 13.49 16.26 4.17
N PHE A 680 13.82 14.99 3.98
CA PHE A 680 12.87 13.88 3.98
C PHE A 680 13.36 12.76 4.90
N TYR A 681 12.42 12.02 5.50
CA TYR A 681 12.70 10.67 5.96
C TYR A 681 12.83 9.75 4.74
N ASP A 682 13.75 8.80 4.79
CA ASP A 682 13.75 7.65 3.89
C ASP A 682 12.96 6.48 4.51
N GLN A 683 11.96 6.01 3.78
CA GLN A 683 11.11 4.87 4.10
C GLN A 683 11.41 3.73 3.12
N SER A 684 12.60 3.14 3.23
CA SER A 684 13.04 2.06 2.35
C SER A 684 13.04 2.51 0.87
N GLY A 685 13.66 3.65 0.58
CA GLY A 685 13.69 4.24 -0.76
C GLY A 685 12.42 4.99 -1.17
N LYS A 686 11.57 5.36 -0.21
CA LYS A 686 10.48 6.36 -0.35
C LYS A 686 10.75 7.55 0.56
N ALA A 687 10.19 8.71 0.28
CA ALA A 687 10.37 9.95 0.99
C ALA A 687 9.08 10.28 1.74
N GLN A 688 9.25 10.70 2.99
CA GLN A 688 8.24 11.46 3.71
C GLN A 688 8.84 12.83 4.00
N LEU A 689 8.18 13.91 3.57
CA LEU A 689 8.69 15.26 3.82
C LEU A 689 8.75 15.53 5.33
N VAL A 690 9.92 15.95 5.80
CA VAL A 690 10.14 16.41 7.18
C VAL A 690 9.97 17.93 7.21
N ALA A 691 10.73 18.65 6.37
CA ALA A 691 10.68 20.10 6.31
C ALA A 691 11.23 20.66 4.99
N ASN A 692 10.62 21.75 4.50
CA ASN A 692 11.30 22.70 3.60
C ASN A 692 12.04 23.72 4.47
N VAL A 693 13.35 23.83 4.29
CA VAL A 693 14.20 24.60 5.22
C VAL A 693 14.81 25.85 4.57
N GLY A 694 14.29 26.24 3.40
CA GLY A 694 14.84 27.32 2.59
C GLY A 694 16.33 27.10 2.31
N ALA A 695 17.13 28.18 2.32
CA ALA A 695 18.57 28.12 2.08
C ALA A 695 19.40 27.57 3.27
N SER A 696 18.76 27.11 4.36
CA SER A 696 19.48 26.50 5.48
C SER A 696 20.10 25.17 5.07
N THR A 697 21.32 24.89 5.52
CA THR A 697 22.02 23.62 5.29
C THR A 697 22.06 22.72 6.53
N THR A 698 21.21 23.05 7.51
CA THR A 698 21.01 22.27 8.73
C THR A 698 19.57 22.35 9.20
N PHE A 699 19.11 21.28 9.83
CA PHE A 699 17.78 21.19 10.43
C PHE A 699 17.81 20.26 11.62
N THR A 700 17.17 20.66 12.72
CA THR A 700 16.94 19.80 13.89
C THR A 700 15.51 19.33 13.85
N ASP A 701 15.36 18.04 13.56
CA ASP A 701 14.07 17.35 13.64
C ASP A 701 13.79 16.97 15.09
N THR A 702 12.60 17.27 15.60
CA THR A 702 12.25 17.18 17.04
C THR A 702 10.93 16.45 17.23
N GLY A 703 10.67 15.97 18.46
CA GLY A 703 9.47 15.18 18.75
C GLY A 703 9.59 13.72 18.32
N LEU A 704 10.81 13.25 18.07
CA LEU A 704 11.11 11.89 17.67
C LEU A 704 11.00 10.93 18.85
N THR A 705 10.74 9.65 18.55
CA THR A 705 10.71 8.59 19.55
C THR A 705 12.13 8.07 19.78
N ASN A 706 12.60 8.13 21.02
CA ASN A 706 13.93 7.59 21.37
C ASN A 706 13.99 6.07 21.18
N GLY A 707 15.14 5.58 20.71
CA GLY A 707 15.34 4.16 20.41
C GLY A 707 14.75 3.68 19.08
N GLN A 708 14.09 4.57 18.33
CA GLN A 708 13.59 4.29 16.98
C GLN A 708 14.51 4.88 15.92
N GLU A 709 14.83 4.12 14.88
CA GLU A 709 15.65 4.62 13.78
C GLU A 709 14.87 5.56 12.85
N TYR A 710 15.52 6.66 12.47
CA TYR A 710 15.08 7.61 11.45
C TYR A 710 16.20 7.80 10.42
N CYS A 711 15.90 7.48 9.17
CA CYS A 711 16.80 7.67 8.04
C CYS A 711 16.44 8.94 7.29
N TYR A 712 17.42 9.75 6.90
CA TYR A 712 17.21 11.03 6.23
C TYR A 712 17.84 11.07 4.85
N LYS A 713 17.25 11.84 3.94
CA LYS A 713 17.81 12.26 2.65
C LYS A 713 17.34 13.67 2.32
N VAL A 714 18.11 14.40 1.50
CA VAL A 714 17.86 15.80 1.16
C VAL A 714 17.92 16.04 -0.34
N THR A 715 17.06 16.91 -0.84
CA THR A 715 17.12 17.48 -2.19
C THR A 715 17.40 18.98 -2.11
N ALA A 716 17.87 19.55 -3.22
CA ALA A 716 17.98 20.98 -3.41
C ALA A 716 17.04 21.43 -4.53
N TYR A 717 16.49 22.64 -4.46
CA TYR A 717 15.59 23.18 -5.48
C TYR A 717 15.94 24.59 -5.93
N ALA A 718 15.58 24.94 -7.16
CA ALA A 718 15.60 26.29 -7.72
C ALA A 718 14.39 26.49 -8.64
N GLY A 719 13.47 27.39 -8.27
CA GLY A 719 12.17 27.52 -8.93
C GLY A 719 11.36 26.21 -8.86
N THR A 720 10.95 25.69 -10.01
CA THR A 720 10.21 24.41 -10.13
C THR A 720 11.14 23.20 -10.34
N CYS A 721 12.46 23.42 -10.32
CA CYS A 721 13.47 22.39 -10.56
C CYS A 721 13.99 21.87 -9.21
N GLU A 722 14.02 20.54 -9.03
CA GLU A 722 14.49 19.87 -7.83
C GLU A 722 15.54 18.81 -8.21
N SER A 723 16.62 18.71 -7.43
CA SER A 723 17.70 17.75 -7.64
C SER A 723 17.25 16.32 -7.37
N GLY A 724 18.08 15.35 -7.78
CA GLY A 724 18.00 14.01 -7.18
C GLY A 724 18.24 14.04 -5.65
N PHE A 725 17.84 12.96 -4.98
CA PHE A 725 18.10 12.79 -3.53
C PHE A 725 19.60 12.58 -3.24
N SER A 726 20.04 13.07 -2.09
CA SER A 726 21.35 12.77 -1.50
C SER A 726 21.53 11.29 -1.16
N ASN A 727 22.71 10.93 -0.66
CA ASN A 727 22.89 9.72 0.15
C ASN A 727 21.96 9.72 1.37
N ILE A 728 21.71 8.53 1.93
CA ILE A 728 20.90 8.33 3.14
C ILE A 728 21.83 8.22 4.35
N ILE A 729 21.47 8.87 5.46
CA ILE A 729 22.11 8.66 6.78
C ILE A 729 21.02 8.45 7.81
N CYS A 730 21.16 7.40 8.62
CA CYS A 730 20.23 7.06 9.69
C CYS A 730 20.77 7.45 11.06
N ALA A 731 19.86 7.77 11.97
CA ALA A 731 20.16 8.04 13.37
C ALA A 731 19.03 7.50 14.26
N ILE A 732 19.40 7.01 15.44
CA ILE A 732 18.46 6.60 16.47
C ILE A 732 18.50 7.71 17.54
N PRO A 733 17.42 8.49 17.76
CA PRO A 733 17.37 9.50 18.79
C PRO A 733 17.68 8.85 20.14
N ASN A 734 18.56 9.51 20.89
CA ASN A 734 19.09 8.97 22.11
C ASN A 734 18.01 9.01 23.19
N GLN A 735 17.77 7.86 23.83
CA GLN A 735 17.29 7.93 25.22
C GLN A 735 18.31 8.78 25.99
N PRO A 736 17.89 9.79 26.75
CA PRO A 736 18.84 10.65 27.42
C PRO A 736 19.77 9.78 28.30
N GLY A 737 21.06 9.78 27.98
CA GLY A 737 22.11 9.42 28.92
C GLY A 737 22.67 7.99 28.97
N GLN A 738 22.92 7.31 27.86
CA GLN A 738 23.41 5.92 27.89
C GLN A 738 24.87 5.72 27.42
N ALA A 739 25.62 6.80 27.18
CA ALA A 739 27.02 6.69 26.75
C ALA A 739 27.98 6.33 27.89
N ASN A 740 27.76 6.88 29.08
CA ASN A 740 28.55 6.65 30.29
C ASN A 740 27.61 6.47 31.48
N THR A 741 28.00 5.67 32.48
CA THR A 741 27.14 5.35 33.63
C THR A 741 27.97 5.21 34.90
N GLU A 742 27.36 5.59 36.01
CA GLU A 742 27.88 5.36 37.36
C GLU A 742 26.88 4.55 38.17
N ALA A 743 27.39 3.61 38.98
CA ALA A 743 26.60 2.84 39.93
C ALA A 743 27.17 3.02 41.33
N THR A 744 26.38 3.51 42.27
CA THR A 744 26.81 3.68 43.68
C THR A 744 26.11 2.67 44.57
N LEU A 745 26.88 1.97 45.42
CA LEU A 745 26.36 0.95 46.33
C LEU A 745 26.03 1.50 47.71
N SER A 746 24.92 1.01 48.26
CA SER A 746 24.55 1.12 49.66
C SER A 746 24.03 -0.24 50.17
N THR A 747 24.12 -0.49 51.47
CA THR A 747 23.57 -1.70 52.09
C THR A 747 22.59 -1.32 53.18
N GLY A 748 21.58 -2.14 53.40
CA GLY A 748 20.58 -1.86 54.41
C GLY A 748 19.61 -2.99 54.64
N ARG A 749 18.55 -2.68 55.39
CA ARG A 749 17.44 -3.59 55.67
C ARG A 749 16.12 -2.83 55.66
N TYR A 750 15.04 -3.54 55.36
CA TYR A 750 13.71 -2.98 55.48
C TYR A 750 13.19 -3.11 56.91
N GLU A 751 12.99 -1.98 57.57
CA GLU A 751 12.28 -1.92 58.85
C GLU A 751 10.80 -1.63 58.60
N THR A 752 9.94 -2.30 59.35
CA THR A 752 8.50 -2.24 59.15
C THR A 752 7.84 -1.60 60.36
N SER A 753 7.13 -0.49 60.15
CA SER A 753 6.39 0.23 61.21
C SER A 753 4.88 0.20 60.94
N GLY A 754 4.06 0.31 61.99
CA GLY A 754 2.59 0.22 61.91
C GLY A 754 2.02 -1.19 62.07
N LYS A 755 0.69 -1.34 61.94
CA LYS A 755 -0.02 -2.64 62.05
C LYS A 755 -1.09 -2.76 60.97
N GLY A 756 -1.19 -3.93 60.32
CA GLY A 756 -2.23 -4.20 59.33
C GLY A 756 -2.06 -3.35 58.05
N LYS A 757 -3.12 -2.68 57.59
CA LYS A 757 -3.13 -1.91 56.33
C LYS A 757 -2.34 -0.60 56.36
N THR A 758 -1.87 -0.15 57.53
CA THR A 758 -1.02 1.06 57.69
C THR A 758 0.46 0.73 57.82
N GLN A 759 0.84 -0.48 57.43
CA GLN A 759 2.22 -0.94 57.48
C GLN A 759 3.07 -0.17 56.45
N VAL A 760 4.12 0.50 56.92
CA VAL A 760 5.10 1.19 56.08
C VAL A 760 6.43 0.46 56.20
N LYS A 761 6.99 0.02 55.06
CA LYS A 761 8.35 -0.50 54.97
C LYS A 761 9.28 0.66 54.63
N THR A 762 10.28 0.89 55.47
CA THR A 762 11.29 1.92 55.28
C THR A 762 12.64 1.24 55.14
N PHE A 763 13.38 1.60 54.09
CA PHE A 763 14.75 1.15 53.94
C PHE A 763 15.64 1.94 54.91
N ILE A 764 16.36 1.23 55.77
CA ILE A 764 17.34 1.80 56.69
C ILE A 764 18.72 1.35 56.23
N GLU A 765 19.54 2.32 55.86
CA GLU A 765 20.93 2.08 55.47
C GLU A 765 21.75 1.67 56.70
N THR A 766 22.44 0.54 56.60
CA THR A 766 23.30 0.00 57.65
C THR A 766 24.34 -0.92 57.03
N THR A 767 25.56 -0.88 57.57
CA THR A 767 26.65 -1.78 57.19
C THR A 767 26.88 -2.88 58.24
N SER A 768 26.03 -2.99 59.26
CA SER A 768 26.12 -3.99 60.32
C SER A 768 24.84 -4.82 60.40
N PHE A 769 25.01 -6.14 60.33
CA PHE A 769 23.95 -7.13 60.25
C PHE A 769 24.22 -8.29 61.21
N ALA A 770 23.17 -8.91 61.75
CA ALA A 770 23.32 -10.16 62.49
C ALA A 770 23.30 -11.35 61.52
N VAL A 771 24.02 -12.43 61.83
CA VAL A 771 23.92 -13.66 61.02
C VAL A 771 22.48 -14.20 61.05
N GLY A 772 21.89 -14.36 59.86
CA GLY A 772 20.48 -14.70 59.66
C GLY A 772 19.62 -13.54 59.14
N ASP A 773 20.16 -12.31 59.09
CA ASP A 773 19.50 -11.16 58.48
C ASP A 773 19.47 -11.27 56.94
N GLN A 774 18.50 -10.57 56.34
CA GLN A 774 18.51 -10.25 54.92
C GLN A 774 19.30 -8.96 54.71
N VAL A 775 20.41 -9.06 53.98
CA VAL A 775 21.21 -7.91 53.55
C VAL A 775 20.64 -7.43 52.22
N ILE A 776 20.08 -6.22 52.19
CA ILE A 776 19.66 -5.58 50.95
C ILE A 776 20.85 -4.82 50.40
N VAL A 777 21.29 -5.19 49.20
CA VAL A 777 22.28 -4.43 48.42
C VAL A 777 21.51 -3.55 47.45
N ARG A 778 21.68 -2.25 47.57
CA ARG A 778 21.01 -1.26 46.75
C ARG A 778 22.04 -0.53 45.90
N SER A 779 21.83 -0.52 44.59
CA SER A 779 22.61 0.27 43.64
C SER A 779 21.78 1.45 43.15
N LYS A 780 22.36 2.65 43.10
CA LYS A 780 21.79 3.78 42.38
C LYS A 780 22.57 3.99 41.09
N VAL A 781 21.89 3.77 39.96
CA VAL A 781 22.45 3.83 38.61
C VAL A 781 22.06 5.15 37.95
N LEU A 782 23.06 5.94 37.60
CA LEU A 782 22.90 7.24 36.96
C LEU A 782 23.72 7.30 35.68
N ASP A 783 23.27 8.11 34.72
CA ASP A 783 24.14 8.55 33.63
C ASP A 783 25.20 9.49 34.18
N GLU A 784 26.47 9.18 33.95
CA GLU A 784 27.60 10.02 34.39
C GLU A 784 27.59 11.40 33.71
N THR A 785 27.08 11.48 32.48
CA THR A 785 27.09 12.69 31.65
C THR A 785 26.00 13.67 32.06
N THR A 786 24.79 13.17 32.31
CA THR A 786 23.63 14.02 32.64
C THR A 786 23.26 14.03 34.12
N GLY A 787 23.74 13.06 34.91
CA GLY A 787 23.37 12.84 36.31
C GLY A 787 21.93 12.33 36.50
N LEU A 788 21.25 11.94 35.41
CA LEU A 788 19.87 11.46 35.45
C LEU A 788 19.80 9.95 35.77
N PRO A 789 18.73 9.47 36.43
CA PRO A 789 18.60 8.05 36.73
C PRO A 789 18.36 7.19 35.49
N ILE A 790 18.99 6.02 35.44
CA ILE A 790 18.80 5.03 34.37
C ILE A 790 17.78 3.98 34.84
N PRO A 791 16.57 3.91 34.24
CA PRO A 791 15.57 2.90 34.58
C PRO A 791 15.88 1.55 33.92
N ASN A 792 15.35 0.47 34.49
CA ASN A 792 15.52 -0.92 34.04
C ASN A 792 16.98 -1.42 34.01
N ALA A 793 17.90 -0.74 34.70
CA ALA A 793 19.27 -1.18 34.85
C ALA A 793 19.34 -2.36 35.85
N THR A 794 20.11 -3.39 35.51
CA THR A 794 20.48 -4.48 36.40
C THR A 794 21.96 -4.39 36.76
N VAL A 795 22.28 -4.69 38.01
CA VAL A 795 23.64 -4.62 38.55
C VAL A 795 24.02 -5.97 39.14
N THR A 796 25.13 -6.53 38.67
CA THR A 796 25.76 -7.70 39.28
C THR A 796 26.71 -7.23 40.38
N VAL A 797 26.59 -7.83 41.56
CA VAL A 797 27.39 -7.49 42.74
C VAL A 797 28.01 -8.74 43.33
N ASP A 798 29.34 -8.77 43.37
CA ASP A 798 30.13 -9.77 44.07
C ASP A 798 30.32 -9.36 45.53
N ILE A 799 29.95 -10.26 46.44
CA ILE A 799 30.12 -10.10 47.88
C ILE A 799 31.23 -11.06 48.32
N SER A 800 32.35 -10.53 48.79
CA SER A 800 33.54 -11.31 49.14
C SER A 800 34.03 -11.03 50.56
N GLY A 801 34.49 -12.07 51.26
CA GLY A 801 34.94 -11.99 52.65
C GLY A 801 35.39 -13.36 53.16
N PRO A 802 35.00 -13.76 54.39
CA PRO A 802 35.18 -15.13 54.88
C PRO A 802 34.59 -16.22 53.96
N GLU A 803 33.57 -15.87 53.17
CA GLU A 803 33.06 -16.62 52.02
C GLU A 803 32.68 -15.67 50.88
N SER A 804 32.36 -16.20 49.70
CA SER A 804 32.00 -15.38 48.52
C SER A 804 30.66 -15.79 47.92
N THR A 805 29.89 -14.82 47.44
CA THR A 805 28.65 -15.01 46.70
C THR A 805 28.42 -13.87 45.71
N THR A 806 27.55 -14.07 44.74
CA THR A 806 27.17 -13.06 43.74
C THR A 806 25.66 -12.87 43.79
N VAL A 807 25.21 -11.62 43.76
CA VAL A 807 23.80 -11.25 43.66
C VAL A 807 23.57 -10.34 42.47
N VAL A 808 22.44 -10.52 41.79
CA VAL A 808 22.01 -9.65 40.69
C VAL A 808 20.78 -8.89 41.14
N THR A 809 20.78 -7.57 40.95
CA THR A 809 19.62 -6.74 41.31
C THR A 809 18.45 -7.01 40.38
N GLY A 810 17.23 -6.74 40.86
CA GLY A 810 16.11 -6.49 39.96
C GLY A 810 16.36 -5.23 39.10
N PRO A 811 15.55 -5.03 38.04
CA PRO A 811 15.64 -3.83 37.21
C PRO A 811 15.39 -2.57 38.04
N SER A 812 16.18 -1.52 37.79
CA SER A 812 16.02 -0.25 38.50
C SER A 812 14.67 0.42 38.20
N GLY A 813 14.15 1.15 39.18
CA GLY A 813 12.98 2.02 38.99
C GLY A 813 13.31 3.30 38.19
N SER A 814 12.29 4.14 37.98
CA SER A 814 12.43 5.49 37.39
C SER A 814 13.35 6.43 38.18
N ASP A 815 13.65 6.08 39.42
CA ASP A 815 14.58 6.78 40.31
C ASP A 815 16.02 6.24 40.24
N GLY A 816 16.27 5.25 39.36
CA GLY A 816 17.57 4.61 39.15
C GLY A 816 17.96 3.63 40.25
N ILE A 817 17.05 3.28 41.18
CA ILE A 817 17.35 2.39 42.29
C ILE A 817 17.10 0.93 41.89
N ALA A 818 18.15 0.12 41.94
CA ALA A 818 18.12 -1.34 41.75
C ALA A 818 18.48 -2.05 43.06
N GLU A 819 17.79 -3.15 43.38
CA GLU A 819 18.00 -3.88 44.65
C GLU A 819 18.19 -5.38 44.44
N ALA A 820 19.12 -5.96 45.21
CA ALA A 820 19.30 -7.39 45.38
C ALA A 820 19.21 -7.75 46.88
N THR A 821 18.75 -8.96 47.19
CA THR A 821 18.71 -9.46 48.57
C THR A 821 19.67 -10.63 48.74
N TRP A 822 20.67 -10.47 49.59
CA TRP A 822 21.49 -11.57 50.09
C TRP A 822 20.91 -12.10 51.41
N SER A 823 20.35 -13.31 51.38
CA SER A 823 19.78 -13.95 52.58
C SER A 823 20.85 -14.76 53.31
N THR A 824 21.30 -14.25 54.46
CA THR A 824 22.28 -14.96 55.30
C THR A 824 21.60 -16.02 56.15
N GLN A 825 22.34 -17.06 56.57
CA GLN A 825 21.80 -18.18 57.34
C GLN A 825 22.43 -18.25 58.73
N ALA A 826 21.59 -18.27 59.78
CA ALA A 826 22.07 -18.55 61.14
C ALA A 826 22.56 -20.00 61.28
N ALA A 827 23.58 -20.21 62.10
CA ALA A 827 24.04 -21.55 62.45
C ALA A 827 22.93 -22.36 63.13
N ASN A 828 22.89 -23.66 62.90
CA ASN A 828 21.90 -24.52 63.56
C ASN A 828 22.16 -24.60 65.08
N ARG A 829 21.22 -25.18 65.84
CA ARG A 829 21.32 -25.29 67.32
C ARG A 829 22.57 -26.01 67.85
N LYS A 830 23.37 -26.65 66.99
CA LYS A 830 24.65 -27.32 67.32
C LYS A 830 25.88 -26.52 66.87
N GLY A 831 25.70 -25.31 66.34
CA GLY A 831 26.78 -24.46 65.84
C GLY A 831 27.33 -24.86 64.46
N ASN A 832 26.65 -25.73 63.72
CA ASN A 832 27.09 -26.20 62.41
C ASN A 832 26.32 -25.51 61.27
N GLY A 833 27.03 -25.13 60.20
CA GLY A 833 26.47 -24.42 59.04
C GLY A 833 26.17 -22.95 59.32
N GLY A 834 25.59 -22.26 58.33
CA GLY A 834 25.31 -20.82 58.39
C GLY A 834 26.36 -19.96 57.69
N THR A 835 26.00 -18.71 57.39
CA THR A 835 26.88 -17.71 56.80
C THR A 835 27.95 -17.32 57.81
N THR A 836 29.21 -17.23 57.39
CA THR A 836 30.34 -17.03 58.29
C THR A 836 30.39 -15.57 58.79
N PRO A 837 30.38 -15.29 60.11
CA PRO A 837 30.53 -13.93 60.62
C PRO A 837 31.87 -13.31 60.21
N GLY A 838 31.90 -12.01 59.96
CA GLY A 838 33.11 -11.28 59.58
C GLY A 838 32.83 -10.07 58.68
N SER A 839 33.90 -9.46 58.19
CA SER A 839 33.84 -8.32 57.26
C SER A 839 33.74 -8.81 55.82
N TYR A 840 32.77 -8.27 55.09
CA TYR A 840 32.54 -8.52 53.67
C TYR A 840 32.66 -7.21 52.87
N VAL A 841 33.03 -7.33 51.61
CA VAL A 841 33.05 -6.25 50.62
C VAL A 841 32.10 -6.63 49.49
N ALA A 842 31.11 -5.78 49.24
CA ALA A 842 30.25 -5.86 48.07
C ALA A 842 30.82 -4.95 46.99
N THR A 843 31.04 -5.49 45.79
CA THR A 843 31.66 -4.81 44.64
C THR A 843 30.79 -4.98 43.41
N THR A 844 30.46 -3.89 42.71
CA THR A 844 29.80 -4.00 41.39
C THR A 844 30.76 -4.61 40.38
N THR A 845 30.27 -5.55 39.57
CA THR A 845 31.06 -6.19 38.52
C THR A 845 30.56 -5.83 37.13
N ASP A 846 29.23 -5.80 36.95
CA ASP A 846 28.59 -5.49 35.67
C ASP A 846 27.35 -4.64 35.90
N VAL A 847 27.11 -3.69 34.99
CA VAL A 847 25.85 -2.96 34.88
C VAL A 847 25.34 -3.12 33.47
N SER A 848 24.06 -3.42 33.32
CA SER A 848 23.43 -3.54 32.01
C SER A 848 22.05 -2.92 31.99
N ALA A 849 21.69 -2.30 30.86
CA ALA A 849 20.35 -1.75 30.64
C ALA A 849 20.06 -1.63 29.15
N ALA A 850 18.86 -2.05 28.72
CA ALA A 850 18.35 -1.81 27.36
C ALA A 850 19.32 -2.17 26.22
N GLY A 851 20.06 -3.29 26.34
CA GLY A 851 21.00 -3.77 25.32
C GLY A 851 22.40 -3.15 25.38
N TYR A 852 22.65 -2.28 26.35
CA TYR A 852 23.99 -1.80 26.71
C TYR A 852 24.52 -2.57 27.91
N ASP A 853 25.78 -2.97 27.81
CA ASP A 853 26.57 -3.52 28.90
C ASP A 853 27.74 -2.57 29.14
N TRP A 854 27.95 -2.21 30.41
CA TRP A 854 29.07 -1.37 30.82
C TRP A 854 29.97 -2.18 31.74
N ASP A 855 31.14 -2.51 31.22
CA ASP A 855 32.21 -3.21 31.93
C ASP A 855 33.09 -2.22 32.71
N GLY A 856 33.60 -2.64 33.86
CA GLY A 856 34.56 -1.85 34.64
C GLY A 856 33.97 -0.73 35.50
N ILE A 857 32.66 -0.68 35.71
CA ILE A 857 32.06 0.19 36.74
C ILE A 857 32.31 -0.43 38.11
N GLU A 858 33.29 0.10 38.84
CA GLU A 858 33.69 -0.41 40.14
C GLU A 858 33.24 0.54 41.27
N SER A 859 32.22 0.12 42.02
CA SER A 859 31.80 0.72 43.29
C SER A 859 31.84 -0.36 44.36
N THR A 860 32.38 -0.01 45.53
CA THR A 860 32.51 -0.94 46.65
C THR A 860 31.89 -0.41 47.93
N ILE A 861 31.34 -1.31 48.74
CA ILE A 861 30.88 -1.00 50.09
C ILE A 861 31.25 -2.12 51.07
N GLN A 862 31.74 -1.75 52.24
CA GLN A 862 32.07 -2.70 53.31
C GLN A 862 30.87 -2.91 54.24
N LEU A 863 30.64 -4.16 54.61
CA LEU A 863 29.62 -4.55 55.59
C LEU A 863 30.17 -5.62 56.55
N THR A 864 29.57 -5.73 57.72
CA THR A 864 29.97 -6.69 58.77
C THR A 864 28.78 -7.53 59.20
N LEU A 865 28.97 -8.85 59.19
CA LEU A 865 28.06 -9.83 59.79
C LEU A 865 28.57 -10.24 61.18
N GLN A 866 27.72 -10.07 62.20
CA GLN A 866 28.03 -10.31 63.61
C GLN A 866 27.24 -11.49 64.19
#